data_AF-A0A835TX84-F1
#
_entry.id   AF-A0A835TX84-F1
#
_cell.length_a   1.000
_cell.length_b   1.000
_cell.length_c   1.000
_cell.angle_alpha   90.00
_cell.angle_beta   90.00
_cell.angle_gamma   90.00
#
_symmetry.space_group_name_H-M   'P 1'
#
loop_
_entity.id
_entity.type
_entity.pdbx_description
1 polymer ?
#
loop_
_entity_poly.entity_id
_entity_poly.type
_entity_poly.pdbx_seq_one_letter_code
_entity_poly.pdbx_strand_id
1 'polypeptide(L)'
;MHQRLKMALGHYETEEVQRNTAEQEHALGGDGTSGSRMMDQSLSALITEYGNRVEEMKQQLQHYQAQMGEMTLKLEEVTKENERLHAELKEPLEKQLEALPFVHLETDIPADEGVDKDQAVERWRTLSQEHDRLQQQYQEQVTKTHILMTERKKQNTNQQFLKTVTEQDVELEQLRKQLRQVKRDGQVANAKLEEMMVLKEKLQSQLERKEEDRISAQEKETASDKRLQQMQSSIKQLEIRLCVAVQDAEQLRAEKVALEEQIRELQAKSARLENETYDAVAKVQDCIQLLEEANLEKSQALFGEKQKEEEIKKLQDEMSQLAENTAARIRKEVDTAKKQCNLQVSRLTEEISALQMECGEKQSQIERAMREKRAVEEELEKIYREHREHESDSRKLEQLHQKYLLAEAAKDDLQRSLQMTQNKLKQLEMNSEEERSRCQEAICKLQSTLDSEREKSAFVSEQRLKLQQENEQLQHEMEGLRKLAVEAQQKAKIKISTMEHEHAVKEHGYEARLKEMEDTSHKSTAELRRLLVAQQKATNRWKEEIKILTETTEARISKLKSELRQQKLRSQELISQLEIANEKVTEDETLMMEYREYIDRLQRRLSQAEQRAATASQQSLVRFLLSTKSIPYFCIWSSEESSSPGNPAIEANLLPVLHDPSQFRVSMNFQPNYPKDPRVQTSCSFSSGTCTEIMDFARTSSVYNCKCFEESCK
;
A
#
# COMPACT_ATOMS: atom_id res chain seq x y z
N MET A 1 48.82 -18.78 19.23
CA MET A 1 47.71 -17.82 19.01
C MET A 1 48.21 -16.37 18.90
N HIS A 2 48.97 -15.86 19.87
CA HIS A 2 49.41 -14.45 19.96
C HIS A 2 50.02 -13.84 18.67
N GLN A 3 50.84 -14.58 17.91
CA GLN A 3 51.43 -14.11 16.64
C GLN A 3 50.39 -13.80 15.53
N ARG A 4 49.21 -14.45 15.51
CA ARG A 4 48.16 -14.10 14.53
C ARG A 4 47.52 -12.73 14.83
N LEU A 5 47.36 -12.39 16.11
CA LEU A 5 46.87 -11.07 16.52
C LEU A 5 47.82 -9.94 16.08
N LYS A 6 49.12 -10.18 16.18
CA LYS A 6 50.13 -9.15 15.86
C LYS A 6 50.25 -8.84 14.37
N MET A 7 49.94 -9.80 13.48
CA MET A 7 49.83 -9.52 12.04
C MET A 7 48.49 -8.85 11.67
N ALA A 8 47.39 -9.19 12.36
CA ALA A 8 46.09 -8.56 12.11
C ALA A 8 46.10 -7.05 12.45
N LEU A 9 46.79 -6.64 13.52
CA LEU A 9 46.92 -5.22 13.88
C LEU A 9 47.79 -4.42 12.89
N GLY A 10 48.91 -4.99 12.42
CA GLY A 10 49.78 -4.33 11.44
C GLY A 10 49.14 -4.08 10.07
N HIS A 11 48.10 -4.85 9.71
CA HIS A 11 47.29 -4.57 8.51
C HIS A 11 46.27 -3.45 8.73
N TYR A 12 45.71 -3.31 9.92
CA TYR A 12 44.78 -2.21 10.23
C TYR A 12 45.46 -0.84 10.18
N GLU A 13 46.65 -0.72 10.79
CA GLU A 13 47.43 0.52 10.83
C GLU A 13 47.94 0.96 9.45
N THR A 14 48.03 0.05 8.47
CA THR A 14 48.50 0.38 7.10
C THR A 14 47.36 0.71 6.12
N GLU A 15 46.16 0.18 6.30
CA GLU A 15 45.00 0.52 5.44
C GLU A 15 44.38 1.89 5.77
N GLU A 16 44.45 2.35 7.02
CA GLU A 16 43.86 3.63 7.44
C GLU A 16 44.66 4.84 6.92
N VAL A 17 45.99 4.73 6.90
CA VAL A 17 46.89 5.75 6.31
C VAL A 17 46.65 5.92 4.80
N GLN A 18 46.35 4.84 4.08
CA GLN A 18 46.09 4.90 2.63
C GLN A 18 44.71 5.48 2.28
N ARG A 19 43.70 5.29 3.16
CA ARG A 19 42.37 5.90 3.00
C ARG A 19 42.43 7.42 3.17
N ASN A 20 43.09 7.89 4.23
CA ASN A 20 43.16 9.32 4.56
C ASN A 20 43.93 10.17 3.53
N THR A 21 44.72 9.55 2.63
CA THR A 21 45.38 10.23 1.50
C THR A 21 44.56 10.26 0.21
N ALA A 22 43.46 9.50 0.11
CA ALA A 22 42.65 9.45 -1.12
C ALA A 22 41.52 10.48 -1.17
N GLU A 23 41.07 10.99 -0.01
CA GLU A 23 39.89 11.88 0.08
C GLU A 23 40.21 13.37 -0.09
N GLN A 24 41.47 13.74 -0.39
CA GLN A 24 41.93 15.15 -0.41
C GLN A 24 42.08 15.77 -1.82
N GLU A 25 41.86 15.03 -2.92
CA GLU A 25 42.00 15.56 -4.30
C GLU A 25 40.68 15.96 -5.01
N HIS A 26 39.51 15.73 -4.43
CA HIS A 26 38.21 16.09 -5.05
C HIS A 26 37.45 17.20 -4.29
N ALA A 27 37.97 18.43 -4.35
CA ALA A 27 37.39 19.59 -3.68
C ALA A 27 37.26 20.85 -4.59
N LEU A 28 36.62 20.72 -5.76
CA LEU A 28 36.29 21.86 -6.64
C LEU A 28 34.91 21.74 -7.30
N GLY A 29 34.05 22.73 -7.06
CA GLY A 29 32.84 23.04 -7.84
C GLY A 29 31.50 22.72 -7.18
N GLY A 30 30.71 23.76 -6.87
CA GLY A 30 29.33 23.63 -6.39
C GLY A 30 28.93 24.67 -5.33
N ASP A 31 28.60 25.90 -5.75
CA ASP A 31 28.00 26.91 -4.86
C ASP A 31 26.50 26.58 -4.62
N GLY A 32 26.00 26.83 -3.41
CA GLY A 32 24.60 26.53 -3.08
C GLY A 32 24.21 26.55 -1.59
N THR A 33 23.49 27.60 -1.20
CA THR A 33 22.59 27.69 -0.02
C THR A 33 23.22 27.81 1.39
N SER A 34 23.09 29.01 1.97
CA SER A 34 23.55 29.36 3.32
C SER A 34 22.65 28.80 4.43
N GLY A 35 22.85 27.52 4.81
CA GLY A 35 22.16 26.90 5.96
C GLY A 35 23.04 26.08 6.91
N SER A 36 24.04 25.33 6.41
CA SER A 36 24.71 24.28 7.19
C SER A 36 25.71 24.76 8.26
N ARG A 37 26.24 25.98 8.13
CA ARG A 37 27.53 26.36 8.73
C ARG A 37 27.59 26.44 10.26
N MET A 38 26.45 26.55 10.96
CA MET A 38 26.45 26.55 12.44
C MET A 38 26.51 25.13 13.03
N MET A 39 25.84 24.14 12.42
CA MET A 39 25.82 22.78 13.00
C MET A 39 27.19 22.09 12.88
N ASP A 40 27.93 22.31 11.79
CA ASP A 40 29.32 21.84 11.65
C ASP A 40 30.24 22.47 12.72
N GLN A 41 30.03 23.74 13.07
CA GLN A 41 30.82 24.39 14.12
C GLN A 41 30.52 23.82 15.51
N SER A 42 29.24 23.55 15.81
CA SER A 42 28.86 22.88 17.07
C SER A 42 29.37 21.44 17.16
N LEU A 43 29.31 20.67 16.06
CA LEU A 43 29.85 19.30 16.01
C LEU A 43 31.38 19.29 16.12
N SER A 44 32.08 20.16 15.41
CA SER A 44 33.54 20.26 15.46
C SER A 44 34.05 20.68 16.85
N ALA A 45 33.35 21.62 17.51
CA ALA A 45 33.63 21.99 18.90
C ALA A 45 33.43 20.81 19.86
N LEU A 46 32.34 20.04 19.71
CA LEU A 46 32.07 18.88 20.55
C LEU A 46 33.09 17.76 20.33
N ILE A 47 33.47 17.48 19.08
CA ILE A 47 34.48 16.47 18.73
C ILE A 47 35.86 16.84 19.29
N THR A 48 36.24 18.12 19.24
CA THR A 48 37.51 18.58 19.85
C THR A 48 37.46 18.55 21.38
N GLU A 49 36.32 18.85 22.01
CA GLU A 49 36.17 18.69 23.47
C GLU A 49 36.26 17.22 23.90
N TYR A 50 35.62 16.29 23.18
CA TYR A 50 35.77 14.85 23.43
C TYR A 50 37.20 14.35 23.17
N GLY A 51 37.85 14.80 22.10
CA GLY A 51 39.25 14.46 21.80
C GLY A 51 40.21 14.91 22.91
N ASN A 52 40.06 16.15 23.40
CA ASN A 52 40.81 16.66 24.53
C ASN A 52 40.58 15.80 25.79
N ARG A 53 39.33 15.40 26.05
CA ARG A 53 38.98 14.57 27.22
C ARG A 53 39.60 13.17 27.17
N VAL A 54 39.70 12.57 25.98
CA VAL A 54 40.37 11.28 25.76
C VAL A 54 41.88 11.41 25.99
N GLU A 55 42.50 12.46 25.47
CA GLU A 55 43.94 12.68 25.65
C GLU A 55 44.30 13.01 27.12
N GLU A 56 43.44 13.75 27.84
CA GLU A 56 43.57 14.03 29.27
C GLU A 56 43.52 12.73 30.12
N MET A 57 42.57 11.82 29.83
CA MET A 57 42.52 10.50 30.47
C MET A 57 43.75 9.64 30.14
N LYS A 58 44.26 9.72 28.91
CA LYS A 58 45.47 9.02 28.44
C LYS A 58 46.73 9.52 29.15
N GLN A 59 46.86 10.82 29.39
CA GLN A 59 47.95 11.41 30.18
C GLN A 59 47.88 10.98 31.66
N GLN A 60 46.69 10.95 32.27
CA GLN A 60 46.51 10.42 33.63
C GLN A 60 46.92 8.94 33.74
N LEU A 61 46.55 8.12 32.77
CA LEU A 61 46.90 6.69 32.75
C LEU A 61 48.42 6.46 32.59
N GLN A 62 49.11 7.28 31.78
CA GLN A 62 50.57 7.30 31.70
C GLN A 62 51.22 7.74 33.02
N HIS A 63 50.67 8.74 33.71
CA HIS A 63 51.18 9.19 35.00
C HIS A 63 51.12 8.08 36.07
N TYR A 64 50.01 7.36 36.17
CA TYR A 64 49.90 6.22 37.09
C TYR A 64 50.82 5.05 36.71
N GLN A 65 51.04 4.78 35.41
CA GLN A 65 52.03 3.79 34.97
C GLN A 65 53.46 4.18 35.37
N ALA A 66 53.82 5.46 35.25
CA ALA A 66 55.13 5.95 35.69
C ALA A 66 55.31 5.81 37.22
N GLN A 67 54.32 6.21 38.02
CA GLN A 67 54.35 6.04 39.48
C GLN A 67 54.49 4.56 39.89
N MET A 68 53.78 3.64 39.23
CA MET A 68 53.90 2.20 39.49
C MET A 68 55.30 1.66 39.15
N GLY A 69 55.93 2.13 38.07
CA GLY A 69 57.31 1.80 37.75
C GLY A 69 58.30 2.30 38.80
N GLU A 70 58.17 3.56 39.22
CA GLU A 70 59.04 4.16 40.25
C GLU A 70 58.89 3.47 41.61
N MET A 71 57.67 3.08 42.00
CA MET A 71 57.41 2.34 43.24
C MET A 71 57.95 0.90 43.17
N THR A 72 57.98 0.29 41.98
CA THR A 72 58.57 -1.05 41.77
C THR A 72 60.09 -1.01 41.96
N LEU A 73 60.77 0.00 41.40
CA LEU A 73 62.22 0.18 41.59
C LEU A 73 62.61 0.38 43.06
N LYS A 74 61.81 1.14 43.83
CA LYS A 74 62.03 1.33 45.27
C LYS A 74 61.86 0.05 46.08
N LEU A 75 61.02 -0.89 45.65
CA LEU A 75 60.90 -2.22 46.28
C LEU A 75 62.12 -3.11 45.98
N GLU A 76 62.67 -3.06 44.75
CA GLU A 76 63.90 -3.78 44.42
C GLU A 76 65.14 -3.26 45.17
N GLU A 77 65.20 -1.95 45.41
CA GLU A 77 66.30 -1.34 46.17
C GLU A 77 66.28 -1.78 47.65
N VAL A 78 65.09 -1.79 48.26
CA VAL A 78 64.90 -2.24 49.65
C VAL A 78 65.16 -3.74 49.82
N THR A 79 64.86 -4.59 48.84
CA THR A 79 65.17 -6.03 48.92
C THR A 79 66.68 -6.30 48.87
N LYS A 80 67.41 -5.65 47.96
CA LYS A 80 68.88 -5.80 47.83
C LYS A 80 69.63 -5.37 49.09
N GLU A 81 69.20 -4.29 49.75
CA GLU A 81 69.80 -3.83 51.01
C GLU A 81 69.50 -4.80 52.18
N ASN A 82 68.32 -5.43 52.19
CA ASN A 82 67.95 -6.42 53.21
C ASN A 82 68.78 -7.72 53.06
N GLU A 83 69.05 -8.15 51.81
CA GLU A 83 69.98 -9.26 51.52
C GLU A 83 71.42 -8.95 51.98
N ARG A 84 71.90 -7.71 51.80
CA ARG A 84 73.22 -7.27 52.28
C ARG A 84 73.34 -7.36 53.81
N LEU A 85 72.37 -6.82 54.54
CA LEU A 85 72.34 -6.86 56.01
C LEU A 85 72.26 -8.29 56.56
N HIS A 86 71.56 -9.20 55.86
CA HIS A 86 71.51 -10.62 56.22
C HIS A 86 72.86 -11.35 56.05
N ALA A 87 73.71 -10.92 55.12
CA ALA A 87 75.07 -11.46 54.99
C ALA A 87 75.99 -10.97 56.11
N GLU A 88 75.98 -9.66 56.40
CA GLU A 88 76.85 -9.01 57.40
C GLU A 88 76.63 -9.53 58.83
N LEU A 89 75.41 -9.99 59.15
CA LEU A 89 75.09 -10.59 60.45
C LEU A 89 75.50 -12.06 60.61
N LYS A 90 75.81 -12.79 59.53
CA LYS A 90 76.09 -14.24 59.60
C LYS A 90 77.55 -14.56 59.91
N GLU A 91 78.49 -13.83 59.30
CA GLU A 91 79.92 -14.12 59.39
C GLU A 91 80.55 -14.07 60.81
N PRO A 92 80.07 -13.24 61.77
CA PRO A 92 80.64 -13.21 63.12
C PRO A 92 80.33 -14.45 63.98
N LEU A 93 79.19 -15.11 63.76
CA LEU A 93 78.70 -16.19 64.63
C LEU A 93 79.36 -17.53 64.36
N GLU A 94 79.65 -17.86 63.09
CA GLU A 94 80.32 -19.10 62.71
C GLU A 94 81.79 -19.17 63.23
N LYS A 95 82.39 -18.03 63.61
CA LYS A 95 83.77 -17.93 64.09
C LYS A 95 83.96 -18.07 65.62
N GLN A 96 82.90 -18.29 66.40
CA GLN A 96 82.98 -18.40 67.87
C GLN A 96 82.72 -19.81 68.45
N LEU A 97 82.41 -20.81 67.61
CA LEU A 97 81.88 -22.10 68.09
C LEU A 97 82.90 -23.27 68.16
N GLU A 98 84.18 -23.02 67.89
CA GLU A 98 85.14 -24.07 67.51
C GLU A 98 86.34 -24.28 68.48
N ALA A 99 86.24 -23.92 69.78
CA ALA A 99 87.36 -24.06 70.75
C ALA A 99 86.97 -24.30 72.24
N LEU A 100 87.19 -25.53 72.75
CA LEU A 100 87.30 -26.05 74.16
C LEU A 100 87.33 -27.62 74.09
N PRO A 101 87.88 -28.47 75.04
CA PRO A 101 87.77 -28.44 76.54
C PRO A 101 88.91 -29.14 77.42
N PHE A 102 88.69 -29.27 78.78
CA PHE A 102 89.22 -30.29 79.80
C PHE A 102 90.71 -30.27 80.33
N VAL A 103 91.19 -31.00 81.41
CA VAL A 103 90.70 -31.41 82.80
C VAL A 103 91.81 -32.16 83.67
N HIS A 104 91.60 -32.42 85.01
CA HIS A 104 92.28 -33.40 85.97
C HIS A 104 93.71 -33.13 86.60
N LEU A 105 94.25 -33.78 87.70
CA LEU A 105 93.74 -34.36 89.00
C LEU A 105 94.89 -34.85 90.00
N GLU A 106 94.63 -34.94 91.34
CA GLU A 106 95.11 -35.90 92.43
C GLU A 106 96.51 -35.96 93.18
N THR A 107 96.49 -36.50 94.44
CA THR A 107 97.56 -37.10 95.36
C THR A 107 98.69 -36.23 96.02
N ASP A 108 99.48 -36.60 97.08
CA ASP A 108 99.78 -37.83 97.91
C ASP A 108 100.33 -37.55 99.38
N ILE A 109 100.93 -38.54 100.11
CA ILE A 109 101.45 -38.59 101.54
C ILE A 109 102.90 -39.25 101.66
N PRO A 110 103.50 -39.90 102.75
CA PRO A 110 103.24 -40.16 104.21
C PRO A 110 104.48 -40.16 105.22
N ALA A 111 104.30 -40.69 106.48
CA ALA A 111 105.28 -41.33 107.44
C ALA A 111 106.33 -40.48 108.27
N ASP A 112 107.19 -41.02 109.19
CA ASP A 112 107.11 -41.81 110.49
C ASP A 112 108.57 -41.88 111.14
N GLU A 113 109.04 -42.42 112.30
CA GLU A 113 108.61 -43.11 113.57
C GLU A 113 109.72 -42.90 114.69
N GLY A 114 109.47 -43.22 115.97
CA GLY A 114 110.49 -43.58 117.02
C GLY A 114 111.06 -42.47 117.93
N VAL A 115 111.32 -42.61 119.24
CA VAL A 115 111.17 -43.68 120.28
C VAL A 115 110.93 -42.91 121.63
N ASP A 116 110.02 -43.23 122.56
CA ASP A 116 110.01 -44.38 123.49
C ASP A 116 108.59 -44.60 124.09
N LYS A 117 108.23 -45.85 124.43
CA LYS A 117 106.92 -46.37 123.96
C LYS A 117 105.68 -46.06 124.81
N ASP A 118 105.64 -46.37 126.11
CA ASP A 118 104.35 -46.44 126.82
C ASP A 118 103.71 -45.07 127.15
N GLN A 119 104.48 -43.97 127.22
CA GLN A 119 103.90 -42.62 127.35
C GLN A 119 103.64 -41.95 125.98
N ALA A 120 104.26 -42.43 124.90
CA ALA A 120 104.09 -41.88 123.56
C ALA A 120 102.80 -42.36 122.88
N VAL A 121 102.42 -43.63 123.05
CA VAL A 121 101.22 -44.23 122.42
C VAL A 121 99.94 -43.47 122.79
N GLU A 122 99.78 -43.05 124.04
CA GLU A 122 98.57 -42.32 124.48
C GLU A 122 98.50 -40.89 123.91
N ARG A 123 99.66 -40.24 123.75
CA ARG A 123 99.75 -38.92 123.09
C ARG A 123 99.46 -39.02 121.60
N TRP A 124 99.98 -40.05 120.92
CA TRP A 124 99.70 -40.32 119.51
C TRP A 124 98.23 -40.68 119.26
N ARG A 125 97.61 -41.48 120.13
CA ARG A 125 96.17 -41.77 120.07
C ARG A 125 95.33 -40.50 120.15
N THR A 126 95.70 -39.59 121.05
CA THR A 126 95.01 -38.29 121.23
C THR A 126 95.24 -37.36 120.02
N LEU A 127 96.47 -37.30 119.49
CA LEU A 127 96.80 -36.49 118.30
C LEU A 127 96.12 -36.99 117.03
N SER A 128 96.05 -38.31 116.81
CA SER A 128 95.31 -38.89 115.68
C SER A 128 93.83 -38.52 115.76
N GLN A 129 93.20 -38.72 116.93
CA GLN A 129 91.78 -38.41 117.12
C GLN A 129 91.45 -36.94 116.86
N GLU A 130 92.29 -35.99 117.29
CA GLU A 130 92.08 -34.57 116.98
C GLU A 130 92.41 -34.22 115.51
N HIS A 131 93.36 -34.91 114.86
CA HIS A 131 93.59 -34.75 113.42
C HIS A 131 92.40 -35.24 112.59
N ASP A 132 91.91 -36.45 112.86
CA ASP A 132 90.73 -37.04 112.22
C ASP A 132 89.49 -36.15 112.41
N ARG A 133 89.31 -35.61 113.62
CA ARG A 133 88.23 -34.67 113.97
C ARG A 133 88.31 -33.35 113.21
N LEU A 134 89.50 -32.75 113.11
CA LEU A 134 89.71 -31.52 112.35
C LEU A 134 89.55 -31.76 110.84
N GLN A 135 89.99 -32.91 110.33
CA GLN A 135 89.80 -33.30 108.94
C GLN A 135 88.31 -33.50 108.60
N GLN A 136 87.54 -34.15 109.48
CA GLN A 136 86.07 -34.24 109.34
C GLN A 136 85.41 -32.86 109.36
N GLN A 137 85.79 -31.96 110.28
CA GLN A 137 85.22 -30.60 110.31
C GLN A 137 85.57 -29.76 109.08
N TYR A 138 86.78 -29.91 108.53
CA TYR A 138 87.17 -29.24 107.29
C TYR A 138 86.36 -29.79 106.11
N GLN A 139 86.25 -31.12 105.98
CA GLN A 139 85.42 -31.76 104.95
C GLN A 139 83.95 -31.34 105.07
N GLU A 140 83.35 -31.36 106.26
CA GLU A 140 81.99 -30.86 106.49
C GLU A 140 81.82 -29.40 106.01
N GLN A 141 82.74 -28.50 106.35
CA GLN A 141 82.63 -27.09 105.95
C GLN A 141 82.81 -26.90 104.44
N VAL A 142 83.72 -27.63 103.80
CA VAL A 142 83.88 -27.61 102.34
C VAL A 142 82.63 -28.16 101.65
N THR A 143 82.10 -29.31 102.10
CA THR A 143 80.87 -29.88 101.55
C THR A 143 79.66 -28.97 101.78
N LYS A 144 79.51 -28.38 102.96
CA LYS A 144 78.42 -27.46 103.32
C LYS A 144 78.46 -26.15 102.54
N THR A 145 79.64 -25.56 102.36
CA THR A 145 79.81 -24.37 101.50
C THR A 145 79.61 -24.70 100.03
N HIS A 146 80.04 -25.87 99.56
CA HIS A 146 79.74 -26.35 98.20
C HIS A 146 78.23 -26.50 97.99
N ILE A 147 77.52 -27.19 98.90
CA ILE A 147 76.06 -27.35 98.86
C ILE A 147 75.35 -25.99 98.81
N LEU A 148 75.74 -25.04 99.67
CA LEU A 148 75.17 -23.68 99.69
C LEU A 148 75.45 -22.92 98.38
N MET A 149 76.63 -23.08 97.79
CA MET A 149 76.96 -22.49 96.49
C MET A 149 76.18 -23.14 95.34
N THR A 150 76.00 -24.46 95.34
CA THR A 150 75.19 -25.16 94.33
C THR A 150 73.71 -24.83 94.45
N GLU A 151 73.17 -24.74 95.67
CA GLU A 151 71.77 -24.38 95.89
C GLU A 151 71.52 -22.91 95.52
N ARG A 152 72.46 -22.00 95.82
CA ARG A 152 72.36 -20.60 95.37
C ARG A 152 72.48 -20.46 93.85
N LYS A 153 73.34 -21.24 93.19
CA LYS A 153 73.38 -21.31 91.71
C LYS A 153 72.05 -21.82 91.16
N LYS A 154 71.51 -22.90 91.71
CA LYS A 154 70.20 -23.49 91.38
C LYS A 154 69.04 -22.52 91.59
N GLN A 155 69.04 -21.73 92.66
CA GLN A 155 68.05 -20.67 92.88
C GLN A 155 68.17 -19.55 91.83
N ASN A 156 69.39 -19.09 91.52
CA ASN A 156 69.62 -18.09 90.48
C ASN A 156 69.18 -18.59 89.10
N THR A 157 69.53 -19.81 88.70
CA THR A 157 69.11 -20.39 87.42
C THR A 157 67.60 -20.62 87.38
N ASN A 158 66.98 -21.11 88.46
CA ASN A 158 65.53 -21.24 88.54
C ASN A 158 64.83 -19.88 88.42
N GLN A 159 65.39 -18.81 88.99
CA GLN A 159 64.85 -17.45 88.86
C GLN A 159 65.02 -16.91 87.43
N GLN A 160 66.10 -17.26 86.73
CA GLN A 160 66.29 -16.93 85.31
C GLN A 160 65.30 -17.71 84.43
N PHE A 161 65.19 -19.04 84.58
CA PHE A 161 64.20 -19.85 83.86
C PHE A 161 62.77 -19.35 84.11
N LEU A 162 62.41 -19.02 85.35
CA LEU A 162 61.07 -18.51 85.67
C LEU A 162 60.79 -17.19 84.96
N LYS A 163 61.76 -16.26 84.90
CA LYS A 163 61.64 -15.01 84.13
C LYS A 163 61.42 -15.30 82.65
N THR A 164 62.31 -16.07 82.02
CA THR A 164 62.22 -16.38 80.59
C THR A 164 60.94 -17.12 80.22
N VAL A 165 60.44 -18.02 81.09
CA VAL A 165 59.12 -18.65 80.90
C VAL A 165 58.00 -17.62 81.01
N THR A 166 58.01 -16.72 82.00
CA THR A 166 56.97 -15.66 82.09
C THR A 166 57.03 -14.65 80.94
N GLU A 167 58.22 -14.36 80.41
CA GLU A 167 58.43 -13.51 79.23
C GLU A 167 57.85 -14.19 77.99
N GLN A 168 58.18 -15.48 77.77
CA GLN A 168 57.64 -16.31 76.69
C GLN A 168 56.12 -16.52 76.79
N ASP A 169 55.56 -16.71 77.98
CA ASP A 169 54.10 -16.82 78.17
C ASP A 169 53.38 -15.51 77.83
N VAL A 170 53.98 -14.36 78.15
CA VAL A 170 53.44 -13.04 77.76
C VAL A 170 53.51 -12.84 76.25
N GLU A 171 54.63 -13.18 75.61
CA GLU A 171 54.77 -13.13 74.14
C GLU A 171 53.80 -14.08 73.43
N LEU A 172 53.69 -15.32 73.88
CA LEU A 172 52.74 -16.30 73.35
C LEU A 172 51.29 -15.83 73.50
N GLU A 173 50.93 -15.22 74.62
CA GLU A 173 49.58 -14.69 74.82
C GLU A 173 49.32 -13.40 74.03
N GLN A 174 50.35 -12.58 73.76
CA GLN A 174 50.27 -11.48 72.78
C GLN A 174 50.07 -12.00 71.35
N LEU A 175 50.86 -12.97 70.90
CA LEU A 175 50.72 -13.60 69.58
C LEU A 175 49.36 -14.30 69.43
N ARG A 176 48.86 -14.98 70.46
CA ARG A 176 47.49 -15.53 70.49
C ARG A 176 46.42 -14.43 70.42
N LYS A 177 46.63 -13.25 71.01
CA LYS A 177 45.73 -12.10 70.89
C LYS A 177 45.74 -11.54 69.46
N GLN A 178 46.92 -11.37 68.87
CA GLN A 178 47.08 -10.94 67.47
C GLN A 178 46.44 -11.93 66.48
N LEU A 179 46.66 -13.24 66.63
CA LEU A 179 46.03 -14.25 65.79
C LEU A 179 44.49 -14.25 65.92
N ARG A 180 43.96 -14.06 67.14
CA ARG A 180 42.51 -13.88 67.38
C ARG A 180 41.98 -12.56 66.81
N GLN A 181 42.82 -11.53 66.65
CA GLN A 181 42.48 -10.27 66.02
C GLN A 181 42.42 -10.42 64.49
N VAL A 182 43.53 -10.84 63.87
CA VAL A 182 43.63 -11.09 62.41
C VAL A 182 42.57 -12.07 61.92
N LYS A 183 42.21 -13.12 62.69
CA LYS A 183 41.13 -14.03 62.32
C LYS A 183 39.75 -13.35 62.30
N ARG A 184 39.46 -12.43 63.23
CA ARG A 184 38.21 -11.64 63.23
C ARG A 184 38.20 -10.62 62.10
N ASP A 185 39.32 -9.94 61.87
CA ASP A 185 39.43 -8.94 60.80
C ASP A 185 39.32 -9.59 59.41
N GLY A 186 39.91 -10.79 59.24
CA GLY A 186 39.72 -11.62 58.05
C GLY A 186 38.28 -12.10 57.85
N GLN A 187 37.56 -12.45 58.93
CA GLN A 187 36.13 -12.77 58.86
C GLN A 187 35.29 -11.56 58.43
N VAL A 188 35.59 -10.36 58.94
CA VAL A 188 34.94 -9.11 58.53
C VAL A 188 35.28 -8.74 57.08
N ALA A 189 36.52 -8.96 56.64
CA ALA A 189 36.92 -8.76 55.25
C ALA A 189 36.21 -9.74 54.29
N ASN A 190 36.07 -11.02 54.67
CA ASN A 190 35.34 -11.99 53.87
C ASN A 190 33.84 -11.65 53.79
N ALA A 191 33.20 -11.23 54.90
CA ALA A 191 31.81 -10.80 54.87
C ALA A 191 31.59 -9.63 53.89
N LYS A 192 32.50 -8.65 53.88
CA LYS A 192 32.49 -7.54 52.91
C LYS A 192 32.74 -7.99 51.47
N LEU A 193 33.50 -9.06 51.25
CA LEU A 193 33.66 -9.66 49.92
C LEU A 193 32.38 -10.34 49.44
N GLU A 194 31.67 -11.08 50.30
CA GLU A 194 30.35 -11.64 49.97
C GLU A 194 29.33 -10.53 49.65
N GLU A 195 29.28 -9.46 50.47
CA GLU A 195 28.45 -8.28 50.21
C GLU A 195 28.78 -7.61 48.86
N MET A 196 30.07 -7.49 48.53
CA MET A 196 30.53 -6.96 47.24
C MET A 196 30.20 -7.90 46.06
N MET A 197 30.25 -9.22 46.24
CA MET A 197 29.84 -10.17 45.20
C MET A 197 28.33 -10.10 44.94
N VAL A 198 27.49 -10.08 45.98
CA VAL A 198 26.03 -9.90 45.85
C VAL A 198 25.68 -8.56 45.23
N LEU A 199 26.42 -7.49 45.56
CA LEU A 199 26.26 -6.18 44.91
C LEU A 199 26.65 -6.22 43.43
N LYS A 200 27.78 -6.85 43.09
CA LYS A 200 28.25 -7.05 41.72
C LYS A 200 27.24 -7.83 40.89
N GLU A 201 26.74 -8.96 41.38
CA GLU A 201 25.73 -9.78 40.70
C GLU A 201 24.44 -8.98 40.47
N LYS A 202 23.98 -8.24 41.49
CA LYS A 202 22.80 -7.38 41.39
C LYS A 202 22.97 -6.26 40.34
N LEU A 203 24.16 -5.66 40.25
CA LEU A 203 24.49 -4.65 39.23
C LEU A 203 24.61 -5.28 37.85
N GLN A 204 25.21 -6.47 37.73
CA GLN A 204 25.33 -7.21 36.47
C GLN A 204 23.94 -7.59 35.93
N SER A 205 23.05 -8.13 36.77
CA SER A 205 21.66 -8.39 36.38
C SER A 205 20.82 -7.12 36.15
N GLN A 206 21.26 -5.94 36.57
CA GLN A 206 20.66 -4.67 36.14
C GLN A 206 21.18 -4.23 34.77
N LEU A 207 22.48 -4.43 34.50
CA LEU A 207 23.10 -4.17 33.20
C LEU A 207 22.51 -5.07 32.10
N GLU A 208 22.40 -6.38 32.38
CA GLU A 208 21.82 -7.37 31.46
C GLU A 208 20.38 -7.00 31.07
N ARG A 209 19.51 -6.71 32.05
CA ARG A 209 18.14 -6.24 31.77
C ARG A 209 18.09 -4.89 31.03
N LYS A 210 19.07 -4.00 31.27
CA LYS A 210 19.16 -2.71 30.57
C LYS A 210 19.61 -2.88 29.11
N GLU A 211 20.42 -3.89 28.82
CA GLU A 211 20.78 -4.27 27.46
C GLU A 211 19.62 -4.99 26.76
N GLU A 212 18.88 -5.85 27.45
CA GLU A 212 17.62 -6.43 26.94
C GLU A 212 16.56 -5.35 26.62
N ASP A 213 16.36 -4.38 27.51
CA ASP A 213 15.51 -3.19 27.28
C ASP A 213 15.98 -2.42 26.03
N ARG A 214 17.29 -2.20 25.89
CA ARG A 214 17.91 -1.44 24.79
C ARG A 214 17.77 -2.16 23.45
N ILE A 215 18.02 -3.47 23.41
CA ILE A 215 17.82 -4.31 22.23
C ILE A 215 16.34 -4.31 21.85
N SER A 216 15.44 -4.52 22.80
CA SER A 216 13.99 -4.51 22.54
C SER A 216 13.47 -3.14 22.11
N ALA A 217 14.13 -2.03 22.48
CA ALA A 217 13.83 -0.71 21.94
C ALA A 217 14.32 -0.58 20.49
N GLN A 218 15.57 -1.00 20.20
CA GLN A 218 16.18 -0.94 18.86
C GLN A 218 15.48 -1.86 17.84
N GLU A 219 14.92 -3.00 18.28
CA GLU A 219 14.05 -3.85 17.45
C GLU A 219 12.73 -3.15 17.09
N LYS A 220 12.12 -2.43 18.04
CA LYS A 220 10.89 -1.65 17.78
C LYS A 220 11.16 -0.45 16.88
N GLU A 221 12.30 0.21 17.06
CA GLU A 221 12.78 1.32 16.22
C GLU A 221 13.00 0.84 14.78
N THR A 222 13.82 -0.19 14.56
CA THR A 222 14.06 -0.72 13.21
C THR A 222 12.81 -1.34 12.56
N ALA A 223 11.82 -1.81 13.33
CA ALA A 223 10.50 -2.19 12.81
C ALA A 223 9.65 -0.96 12.40
N SER A 224 9.75 0.13 13.16
CA SER A 224 9.13 1.42 12.82
C SER A 224 9.75 2.01 11.55
N ASP A 225 11.07 1.98 11.41
CA ASP A 225 11.78 2.47 10.22
C ASP A 225 11.39 1.71 8.95
N LYS A 226 11.30 0.37 9.02
CA LYS A 226 10.82 -0.45 7.90
C LYS A 226 9.38 -0.07 7.50
N ARG A 227 8.52 0.21 8.49
CA ARG A 227 7.15 0.70 8.23
C ARG A 227 7.14 2.11 7.65
N LEU A 228 8.02 3.00 8.11
CA LEU A 228 8.20 4.36 7.59
C LEU A 228 8.65 4.32 6.12
N GLN A 229 9.68 3.54 5.80
CA GLN A 229 10.17 3.32 4.43
C GLN A 229 9.09 2.72 3.53
N GLN A 230 8.31 1.75 4.02
CA GLN A 230 7.17 1.21 3.30
C GLN A 230 6.12 2.29 3.02
N MET A 231 5.73 3.10 4.00
CA MET A 231 4.81 4.22 3.80
C MET A 231 5.36 5.26 2.82
N GLN A 232 6.64 5.64 2.92
CA GLN A 232 7.30 6.56 1.99
C GLN A 232 7.31 6.02 0.54
N SER A 233 7.54 4.72 0.34
CA SER A 233 7.48 4.09 -0.97
C SER A 233 6.06 4.10 -1.57
N SER A 234 5.04 3.88 -0.73
CA SER A 234 3.62 3.97 -1.12
C SER A 234 3.22 5.40 -1.47
N ILE A 235 3.65 6.39 -0.68
CA ILE A 235 3.44 7.82 -0.96
C ILE A 235 4.05 8.18 -2.32
N LYS A 236 5.31 7.82 -2.58
CA LYS A 236 5.97 8.07 -3.88
C LYS A 236 5.24 7.40 -5.05
N GLN A 237 4.70 6.21 -4.88
CA GLN A 237 3.89 5.55 -5.92
C GLN A 237 2.55 6.27 -6.15
N LEU A 238 1.92 6.82 -5.10
CA LEU A 238 0.70 7.61 -5.22
C LEU A 238 0.96 8.99 -5.84
N GLU A 239 2.07 9.64 -5.50
CA GLU A 239 2.53 10.90 -6.10
C GLU A 239 2.75 10.74 -7.61
N ILE A 240 3.47 9.70 -8.03
CA ILE A 240 3.69 9.40 -9.47
C ILE A 240 2.36 9.15 -10.18
N ARG A 241 1.45 8.36 -9.58
CA ARG A 241 0.12 8.10 -10.16
C ARG A 241 -0.74 9.36 -10.25
N LEU A 242 -0.62 10.28 -9.28
CA LEU A 242 -1.31 11.57 -9.30
C LEU A 242 -0.75 12.48 -10.40
N CYS A 243 0.57 12.56 -10.58
CA CYS A 243 1.18 13.33 -11.65
C CYS A 243 0.71 12.86 -13.04
N VAL A 244 0.67 11.54 -13.29
CA VAL A 244 0.15 10.98 -14.55
C VAL A 244 -1.33 11.33 -14.72
N ALA A 245 -2.18 11.10 -13.72
CA ALA A 245 -3.61 11.42 -13.80
C ALA A 245 -3.89 12.93 -13.98
N VAL A 246 -3.02 13.81 -13.48
CA VAL A 246 -3.09 15.26 -13.73
C VAL A 246 -2.72 15.57 -15.19
N GLN A 247 -1.66 14.96 -15.73
CA GLN A 247 -1.25 15.12 -17.14
C GLN A 247 -2.33 14.60 -18.10
N ASP A 248 -2.89 13.42 -17.86
CA ASP A 248 -4.01 12.86 -18.62
C ASP A 248 -5.22 13.83 -18.60
N ALA A 249 -5.56 14.37 -17.42
CA ALA A 249 -6.64 15.33 -17.28
C ALA A 249 -6.34 16.70 -17.92
N GLU A 250 -5.07 17.07 -18.14
CA GLU A 250 -4.65 18.27 -18.85
C GLU A 250 -4.71 18.07 -20.37
N GLN A 251 -4.26 16.92 -20.87
CA GLN A 251 -4.44 16.54 -22.28
C GLN A 251 -5.93 16.49 -22.65
N LEU A 252 -6.77 15.81 -21.86
CA LEU A 252 -8.22 15.76 -22.10
C LEU A 252 -8.89 17.16 -22.03
N ARG A 253 -8.35 18.09 -21.24
CA ARG A 253 -8.78 19.50 -21.24
C ARG A 253 -8.39 20.22 -22.53
N ALA A 254 -7.17 20.01 -23.04
CA ALA A 254 -6.72 20.59 -24.30
C ALA A 254 -7.51 20.04 -25.51
N GLU A 255 -7.71 18.72 -25.57
CA GLU A 255 -8.53 18.06 -26.60
C GLU A 255 -9.97 18.55 -26.56
N LYS A 256 -10.56 18.69 -25.36
CA LYS A 256 -11.89 19.29 -25.20
C LYS A 256 -11.95 20.72 -25.77
N VAL A 257 -10.99 21.59 -25.44
CA VAL A 257 -10.97 22.98 -25.94
C VAL A 257 -10.88 23.01 -27.47
N ALA A 258 -10.04 22.16 -28.07
CA ALA A 258 -9.93 22.05 -29.53
C ALA A 258 -11.22 21.56 -30.20
N LEU A 259 -11.96 20.63 -29.57
CA LEU A 259 -13.26 20.18 -30.06
C LEU A 259 -14.34 21.27 -29.91
N GLU A 260 -14.34 22.04 -28.82
CA GLU A 260 -15.23 23.20 -28.68
C GLU A 260 -14.91 24.28 -29.75
N GLU A 261 -13.64 24.50 -30.10
CA GLU A 261 -13.22 25.40 -31.18
C GLU A 261 -13.80 24.97 -32.53
N GLN A 262 -13.69 23.68 -32.86
CA GLN A 262 -14.26 23.09 -34.09
C GLN A 262 -15.80 23.20 -34.12
N ILE A 263 -16.47 23.04 -32.97
CA ILE A 263 -17.92 23.23 -32.86
C ILE A 263 -18.30 24.69 -33.13
N ARG A 264 -17.56 25.66 -32.56
CA ARG A 264 -17.77 27.11 -32.84
C ARG A 264 -17.57 27.43 -34.31
N GLU A 265 -16.52 26.89 -34.94
CA GLU A 265 -16.29 27.03 -36.38
C GLU A 265 -17.42 26.45 -37.23
N LEU A 266 -17.92 25.26 -36.90
CA LEU A 266 -19.02 24.63 -37.63
C LEU A 266 -20.33 25.40 -37.45
N GLN A 267 -20.63 25.88 -36.25
CA GLN A 267 -21.78 26.77 -35.99
C GLN A 267 -21.68 28.07 -36.81
N ALA A 268 -20.49 28.69 -36.86
CA ALA A 268 -20.26 29.89 -37.67
C ALA A 268 -20.36 29.64 -39.19
N LYS A 269 -20.03 28.42 -39.66
CA LYS A 269 -20.22 28.00 -41.06
C LYS A 269 -21.70 27.75 -41.37
N SER A 270 -22.45 27.06 -40.50
CA SER A 270 -23.90 26.88 -40.65
C SER A 270 -24.64 28.22 -40.69
N ALA A 271 -24.36 29.14 -39.76
CA ALA A 271 -25.01 30.45 -39.73
C ALA A 271 -24.73 31.31 -40.99
N ARG A 272 -23.56 31.14 -41.65
CA ARG A 272 -23.29 31.76 -42.95
C ARG A 272 -24.11 31.14 -44.06
N LEU A 273 -24.13 29.81 -44.15
CA LEU A 273 -24.91 29.08 -45.17
C LEU A 273 -26.42 29.35 -45.02
N GLU A 274 -26.93 29.41 -43.79
CA GLU A 274 -28.31 29.81 -43.50
C GLU A 274 -28.60 31.21 -44.06
N ASN A 275 -27.78 32.21 -43.72
CA ASN A 275 -27.90 33.56 -44.27
C ASN A 275 -27.83 33.59 -45.80
N GLU A 276 -26.88 32.87 -46.42
CA GLU A 276 -26.75 32.75 -47.88
C GLU A 276 -28.01 32.12 -48.51
N THR A 277 -28.65 31.14 -47.86
CA THR A 277 -29.92 30.59 -48.32
C THR A 277 -31.10 31.55 -48.15
N TYR A 278 -31.18 32.32 -47.06
CA TYR A 278 -32.20 33.37 -46.91
C TYR A 278 -32.05 34.46 -47.98
N ASP A 279 -30.81 34.89 -48.25
CA ASP A 279 -30.45 35.83 -49.31
C ASP A 279 -30.84 35.32 -50.71
N ALA A 280 -30.66 34.03 -50.96
CA ALA A 280 -31.04 33.40 -52.23
C ALA A 280 -32.57 33.27 -52.36
N VAL A 281 -33.27 32.91 -51.27
CA VAL A 281 -34.74 32.85 -51.24
C VAL A 281 -35.37 34.22 -51.44
N ALA A 282 -34.83 35.28 -50.83
CA ALA A 282 -35.29 36.65 -51.04
C ALA A 282 -35.17 37.06 -52.52
N LYS A 283 -34.01 36.84 -53.15
CA LYS A 283 -33.80 37.12 -54.59
C LYS A 283 -34.75 36.33 -55.49
N VAL A 284 -35.11 35.10 -55.12
CA VAL A 284 -36.12 34.30 -55.83
C VAL A 284 -37.53 34.88 -55.64
N GLN A 285 -37.87 35.37 -54.45
CA GLN A 285 -39.15 36.06 -54.20
C GLN A 285 -39.26 37.36 -55.02
N ASP A 286 -38.20 38.18 -55.06
CA ASP A 286 -38.14 39.39 -55.91
C ASP A 286 -38.35 39.04 -57.40
N CYS A 287 -37.69 37.98 -57.89
CA CYS A 287 -37.86 37.52 -59.27
C CYS A 287 -39.27 36.96 -59.56
N ILE A 288 -39.92 36.33 -58.58
CA ILE A 288 -41.31 35.88 -58.71
C ILE A 288 -42.25 37.09 -58.78
N GLN A 289 -42.09 38.08 -57.91
CA GLN A 289 -42.92 39.29 -57.93
C GLN A 289 -42.81 40.02 -59.28
N LEU A 290 -41.59 40.23 -59.79
CA LEU A 290 -41.36 40.86 -61.11
C LEU A 290 -41.99 40.05 -62.27
N LEU A 291 -42.05 38.72 -62.16
CA LEU A 291 -42.69 37.85 -63.15
C LEU A 291 -44.23 37.91 -63.05
N GLU A 292 -44.78 38.01 -61.83
CA GLU A 292 -46.21 38.21 -61.60
C GLU A 292 -46.66 39.58 -62.14
N GLU A 293 -45.90 40.65 -61.87
CA GLU A 293 -46.12 42.00 -62.40
C GLU A 293 -46.10 42.00 -63.94
N ALA A 294 -45.05 41.44 -64.57
CA ALA A 294 -44.96 41.35 -66.02
C ALA A 294 -46.08 40.49 -66.66
N ASN A 295 -46.56 39.46 -65.95
CA ASN A 295 -47.67 38.64 -66.42
C ASN A 295 -49.04 39.34 -66.25
N LEU A 296 -49.19 40.21 -65.25
CA LEU A 296 -50.35 41.10 -65.12
C LEU A 296 -50.37 42.15 -66.24
N GLU A 297 -49.24 42.81 -66.53
CA GLU A 297 -49.12 43.74 -67.67
C GLU A 297 -49.45 43.06 -69.00
N LYS A 298 -48.88 41.88 -69.26
CA LYS A 298 -49.20 41.06 -70.44
C LYS A 298 -50.70 40.73 -70.53
N SER A 299 -51.33 40.41 -69.41
CA SER A 299 -52.76 40.08 -69.37
C SER A 299 -53.64 41.30 -69.66
N GLN A 300 -53.25 42.49 -69.19
CA GLN A 300 -53.91 43.76 -69.53
C GLN A 300 -53.74 44.11 -71.02
N ALA A 301 -52.53 43.91 -71.57
CA ALA A 301 -52.25 44.13 -72.98
C ALA A 301 -53.10 43.22 -73.89
N LEU A 302 -53.16 41.92 -73.59
CA LEU A 302 -54.00 40.95 -74.32
C LEU A 302 -55.50 41.28 -74.24
N PHE A 303 -55.97 41.81 -73.11
CA PHE A 303 -57.36 42.27 -72.99
C PHE A 303 -57.63 43.48 -73.88
N GLY A 304 -56.72 44.46 -73.90
CA GLY A 304 -56.82 45.64 -74.77
C GLY A 304 -56.61 45.35 -76.26
N GLU A 305 -55.88 44.29 -76.60
CA GLU A 305 -55.79 43.74 -77.97
C GLU A 305 -57.13 43.11 -78.39
N LYS A 306 -57.68 42.21 -77.56
CA LYS A 306 -58.97 41.55 -77.83
C LYS A 306 -60.14 42.54 -77.96
N GLN A 307 -60.16 43.61 -77.15
CA GLN A 307 -61.15 44.68 -77.33
C GLN A 307 -61.06 45.34 -78.71
N LYS A 308 -59.85 45.59 -79.21
CA LYS A 308 -59.64 46.15 -80.55
C LYS A 308 -59.98 45.15 -81.66
N GLU A 309 -59.73 43.86 -81.47
CA GLU A 309 -60.20 42.82 -82.40
C GLU A 309 -61.74 42.79 -82.49
N GLU A 310 -62.43 42.89 -81.35
CA GLU A 310 -63.90 42.95 -81.29
C GLU A 310 -64.45 44.24 -81.95
N GLU A 311 -63.79 45.39 -81.77
CA GLU A 311 -64.10 46.64 -82.47
C GLU A 311 -63.83 46.55 -83.98
N ILE A 312 -62.67 46.03 -84.40
CA ILE A 312 -62.31 45.84 -85.81
C ILE A 312 -63.31 44.91 -86.50
N LYS A 313 -63.69 43.81 -85.85
CA LYS A 313 -64.69 42.88 -86.37
C LYS A 313 -66.05 43.56 -86.53
N LYS A 314 -66.50 44.32 -85.53
CA LYS A 314 -67.75 45.11 -85.60
C LYS A 314 -67.71 46.11 -86.77
N LEU A 315 -66.59 46.78 -86.99
CA LEU A 315 -66.40 47.70 -88.12
C LEU A 315 -66.36 46.95 -89.47
N GLN A 316 -65.79 45.74 -89.53
CA GLN A 316 -65.84 44.88 -90.73
C GLN A 316 -67.26 44.41 -91.04
N ASP A 317 -68.06 44.04 -90.04
CA ASP A 317 -69.46 43.67 -90.19
C ASP A 317 -70.30 44.89 -90.67
N GLU A 318 -70.08 46.07 -90.09
CA GLU A 318 -70.71 47.33 -90.51
C GLU A 318 -70.32 47.74 -91.95
N MET A 319 -69.04 47.61 -92.32
CA MET A 319 -68.56 47.84 -93.69
C MET A 319 -69.17 46.83 -94.68
N SER A 320 -69.26 45.56 -94.30
CA SER A 320 -69.87 44.51 -95.12
C SER A 320 -71.36 44.80 -95.37
N GLN A 321 -72.08 45.20 -94.32
CA GLN A 321 -73.49 45.59 -94.43
C GLN A 321 -73.68 46.85 -95.29
N LEU A 322 -72.79 47.84 -95.18
CA LEU A 322 -72.80 49.05 -96.01
C LEU A 322 -72.50 48.72 -97.48
N ALA A 323 -71.55 47.84 -97.74
CA ALA A 323 -71.21 47.37 -99.09
C ALA A 323 -72.38 46.60 -99.73
N GLU A 324 -73.05 45.72 -98.98
CA GLU A 324 -74.25 45.02 -99.46
C GLU A 324 -75.40 46.00 -99.73
N ASN A 325 -75.68 46.93 -98.81
CA ASN A 325 -76.71 47.96 -98.98
C ASN A 325 -76.45 48.82 -100.23
N THR A 326 -75.19 49.20 -100.45
CA THR A 326 -74.77 49.95 -101.63
C THR A 326 -74.92 49.12 -102.90
N ALA A 327 -74.52 47.85 -102.89
CA ALA A 327 -74.69 46.94 -104.02
C ALA A 327 -76.18 46.66 -104.32
N ALA A 328 -77.03 46.54 -103.30
CA ALA A 328 -78.48 46.38 -103.45
C ALA A 328 -79.12 47.64 -104.06
N ARG A 329 -78.68 48.83 -103.64
CA ARG A 329 -79.08 50.11 -104.25
C ARG A 329 -78.65 50.18 -105.72
N ILE A 330 -77.38 49.87 -106.04
CA ILE A 330 -76.87 49.85 -107.41
C ILE A 330 -77.65 48.85 -108.28
N ARG A 331 -77.93 47.63 -107.80
CA ARG A 331 -78.78 46.66 -108.51
C ARG A 331 -80.16 47.24 -108.84
N LYS A 332 -80.81 47.90 -107.88
CA LYS A 332 -82.13 48.54 -108.06
C LYS A 332 -82.09 49.71 -109.07
N GLU A 333 -81.04 50.52 -109.04
CA GLU A 333 -80.85 51.63 -109.99
C GLU A 333 -80.56 51.08 -111.41
N VAL A 334 -79.72 50.05 -111.54
CA VAL A 334 -79.43 49.34 -112.80
C VAL A 334 -80.68 48.66 -113.37
N ASP A 335 -81.50 47.98 -112.55
CA ASP A 335 -82.76 47.39 -113.02
C ASP A 335 -83.78 48.45 -113.48
N THR A 336 -83.74 49.64 -112.88
CA THR A 336 -84.59 50.77 -113.28
C THR A 336 -84.12 51.34 -114.62
N ALA A 337 -82.82 51.58 -114.78
CA ALA A 337 -82.21 51.99 -116.05
C ALA A 337 -82.43 50.95 -117.15
N LYS A 338 -82.29 49.65 -116.85
CA LYS A 338 -82.52 48.55 -117.80
C LYS A 338 -83.97 48.51 -118.29
N LYS A 339 -84.95 48.75 -117.42
CA LYS A 339 -86.37 48.92 -117.82
C LYS A 339 -86.56 50.12 -118.74
N GLN A 340 -85.91 51.25 -118.45
CA GLN A 340 -85.95 52.45 -119.29
C GLN A 340 -85.30 52.23 -120.68
N CYS A 341 -84.14 51.58 -120.74
CA CYS A 341 -83.48 51.21 -121.99
C CYS A 341 -84.33 50.23 -122.81
N ASN A 342 -84.94 49.21 -122.17
CA ASN A 342 -85.83 48.29 -122.86
C ASN A 342 -87.03 49.00 -123.50
N LEU A 343 -87.63 49.98 -122.81
CA LEU A 343 -88.71 50.81 -123.37
C LEU A 343 -88.26 51.67 -124.57
N GLN A 344 -87.01 52.17 -124.56
CA GLN A 344 -86.44 52.85 -125.72
C GLN A 344 -86.18 51.89 -126.88
N VAL A 345 -85.65 50.69 -126.61
CA VAL A 345 -85.43 49.65 -127.63
C VAL A 345 -86.76 49.23 -128.27
N SER A 346 -87.84 49.05 -127.51
CA SER A 346 -89.18 48.79 -128.06
C SER A 346 -89.64 49.88 -129.01
N ARG A 347 -89.58 51.17 -128.60
CA ARG A 347 -89.95 52.31 -129.47
C ARG A 347 -89.12 52.36 -130.75
N LEU A 348 -87.80 52.24 -130.65
CA LEU A 348 -86.92 52.24 -131.82
C LEU A 348 -87.19 51.03 -132.74
N THR A 349 -87.62 49.89 -132.20
CA THR A 349 -88.01 48.71 -132.99
C THR A 349 -89.34 48.95 -133.73
N GLU A 350 -90.30 49.63 -133.09
CA GLU A 350 -91.57 50.05 -133.71
C GLU A 350 -91.33 51.10 -134.82
N GLU A 351 -90.47 52.10 -134.58
CA GLU A 351 -90.05 53.11 -135.55
C GLU A 351 -89.33 52.49 -136.76
N ILE A 352 -88.39 51.57 -136.53
CA ILE A 352 -87.71 50.80 -137.60
C ILE A 352 -88.73 49.99 -138.41
N SER A 353 -89.69 49.33 -137.75
CA SER A 353 -90.73 48.53 -138.41
C SER A 353 -91.63 49.39 -139.31
N ALA A 354 -91.96 50.61 -138.89
CA ALA A 354 -92.72 51.56 -139.69
C ALA A 354 -91.94 52.03 -140.94
N LEU A 355 -90.66 52.40 -140.77
CA LEU A 355 -89.78 52.78 -141.88
C LEU A 355 -89.57 51.61 -142.87
N GLN A 356 -89.47 50.38 -142.37
CA GLN A 356 -89.28 49.18 -143.19
C GLN A 356 -90.51 48.87 -144.06
N MET A 357 -91.72 49.17 -143.58
CA MET A 357 -92.94 49.13 -144.40
C MET A 357 -92.92 50.21 -145.50
N GLU A 358 -92.51 51.44 -145.19
CA GLU A 358 -92.42 52.52 -146.19
C GLU A 358 -91.41 52.18 -147.30
N CYS A 359 -90.27 51.58 -146.95
CA CYS A 359 -89.31 51.07 -147.94
C CYS A 359 -89.93 50.03 -148.90
N GLY A 360 -90.83 49.17 -148.41
CA GLY A 360 -91.55 48.19 -149.24
C GLY A 360 -92.47 48.83 -150.28
N GLU A 361 -93.15 49.93 -149.92
CA GLU A 361 -93.93 50.71 -150.89
C GLU A 361 -93.07 51.35 -151.97
N LYS A 362 -91.91 51.94 -151.60
CA LYS A 362 -91.00 52.53 -152.60
C LYS A 362 -90.44 51.47 -153.56
N GLN A 363 -90.10 50.28 -153.06
CA GLN A 363 -89.62 49.17 -153.90
C GLN A 363 -90.66 48.77 -154.96
N SER A 364 -91.95 48.70 -154.58
CA SER A 364 -93.06 48.42 -155.50
C SER A 364 -93.29 49.52 -156.56
N GLN A 365 -92.72 50.71 -156.37
CA GLN A 365 -92.73 51.79 -157.36
C GLN A 365 -91.59 51.63 -158.38
N ILE A 366 -90.39 51.24 -157.91
CA ILE A 366 -89.20 51.00 -158.75
C ILE A 366 -89.43 49.84 -159.74
N GLU A 367 -90.06 48.75 -159.30
CA GLU A 367 -90.33 47.59 -160.17
C GLU A 367 -91.27 47.87 -161.34
N ARG A 368 -92.04 48.97 -161.29
CA ARG A 368 -92.89 49.41 -162.40
C ARG A 368 -92.06 50.07 -163.50
N ALA A 369 -91.24 51.05 -163.15
CA ALA A 369 -90.32 51.73 -164.06
C ALA A 369 -89.28 50.78 -164.70
N MET A 370 -88.84 49.75 -163.96
CA MET A 370 -87.91 48.73 -164.45
C MET A 370 -88.48 47.78 -165.53
N ARG A 371 -89.75 47.91 -165.91
CA ARG A 371 -90.33 47.24 -167.10
C ARG A 371 -90.36 48.16 -168.31
N GLU A 372 -90.75 49.42 -168.11
CA GLU A 372 -90.76 50.46 -169.14
C GLU A 372 -89.36 50.74 -169.69
N LYS A 373 -88.34 50.78 -168.80
CA LYS A 373 -86.92 50.92 -169.19
C LYS A 373 -86.45 49.86 -170.19
N ARG A 374 -86.84 48.59 -170.01
CA ARG A 374 -86.35 47.47 -170.83
C ARG A 374 -86.78 47.56 -172.30
N ALA A 375 -88.00 48.07 -172.56
CA ALA A 375 -88.50 48.30 -173.92
C ALA A 375 -87.78 49.43 -174.68
N VAL A 376 -86.92 50.21 -174.00
CA VAL A 376 -86.07 51.24 -174.61
C VAL A 376 -84.63 50.73 -174.81
N GLU A 377 -84.20 49.72 -174.06
CA GLU A 377 -82.84 49.16 -174.15
C GLU A 377 -82.66 48.26 -175.39
N GLU A 378 -83.72 47.54 -175.82
CA GLU A 378 -83.70 46.68 -177.01
C GLU A 378 -83.47 47.44 -178.34
N GLU A 379 -83.83 48.73 -178.41
CA GLU A 379 -83.52 49.59 -179.57
C GLU A 379 -82.08 50.14 -179.56
N LEU A 380 -81.40 50.15 -178.40
CA LEU A 380 -80.07 50.73 -178.23
C LEU A 380 -78.91 49.75 -178.50
N GLU A 381 -79.12 48.44 -178.32
CA GLU A 381 -78.08 47.42 -178.61
C GLU A 381 -77.70 47.35 -180.11
N LYS A 382 -78.49 47.96 -181.00
CA LYS A 382 -78.31 47.92 -182.45
C LYS A 382 -77.18 48.82 -182.99
N ILE A 383 -76.74 49.81 -182.19
CA ILE A 383 -75.85 50.89 -182.66
C ILE A 383 -74.38 50.69 -182.23
N TYR A 384 -74.10 49.90 -181.18
CA TYR A 384 -72.74 49.76 -180.64
C TYR A 384 -72.03 48.48 -181.10
N ARG A 385 -71.65 48.46 -182.38
CA ARG A 385 -70.55 47.62 -182.87
C ARG A 385 -69.39 48.50 -183.33
N GLU A 386 -68.20 48.20 -182.79
CA GLU A 386 -66.87 48.66 -183.25
C GLU A 386 -66.47 50.09 -182.79
N HIS A 387 -65.23 50.40 -182.36
CA HIS A 387 -64.02 49.56 -182.18
C HIS A 387 -62.98 50.19 -181.18
N ARG A 388 -62.15 49.35 -180.52
CA ARG A 388 -60.67 49.39 -180.22
C ARG A 388 -59.88 50.71 -179.99
N GLU A 389 -58.66 50.76 -179.40
CA GLU A 389 -57.85 49.95 -178.43
C GLU A 389 -56.55 50.73 -178.07
N HIS A 390 -55.97 50.48 -176.87
CA HIS A 390 -54.56 50.75 -176.44
C HIS A 390 -54.00 52.21 -176.56
N GLU A 391 -52.83 52.61 -176.03
CA GLU A 391 -51.69 51.95 -175.35
C GLU A 391 -50.97 52.93 -174.38
N SER A 392 -50.03 52.47 -173.52
CA SER A 392 -48.76 53.16 -173.11
C SER A 392 -48.17 52.66 -171.77
N ASP A 393 -46.83 52.70 -171.64
CA ASP A 393 -46.09 51.92 -170.62
C ASP A 393 -45.59 52.69 -169.38
N SER A 394 -46.15 53.87 -169.09
CA SER A 394 -45.65 54.78 -168.03
C SER A 394 -45.72 54.20 -166.60
N ARG A 395 -46.73 53.36 -166.31
CA ARG A 395 -47.07 52.91 -164.94
C ARG A 395 -46.06 51.97 -164.28
N LYS A 396 -45.15 51.35 -165.03
CA LYS A 396 -44.22 50.34 -164.49
C LYS A 396 -43.03 50.96 -163.72
N LEU A 397 -42.57 52.14 -164.12
CA LEU A 397 -41.40 52.79 -163.52
C LEU A 397 -41.73 53.37 -162.14
N GLU A 398 -42.90 53.99 -162.00
CA GLU A 398 -43.43 54.55 -160.75
C GLU A 398 -43.52 53.47 -159.65
N GLN A 399 -43.98 52.26 -160.01
CA GLN A 399 -44.08 51.11 -159.10
C GLN A 399 -42.73 50.61 -158.58
N LEU A 400 -41.62 50.79 -159.33
CA LEU A 400 -40.28 50.44 -158.87
C LEU A 400 -39.72 51.49 -157.90
N HIS A 401 -39.91 52.78 -158.21
CA HIS A 401 -39.49 53.85 -157.30
C HIS A 401 -40.25 53.80 -155.96
N GLN A 402 -41.56 53.53 -156.00
CA GLN A 402 -42.36 53.42 -154.78
C GLN A 402 -41.98 52.20 -153.91
N LYS A 403 -41.53 51.10 -154.53
CA LYS A 403 -40.93 49.95 -153.79
C LYS A 403 -39.61 50.30 -153.12
N TYR A 404 -38.76 51.09 -153.76
CA TYR A 404 -37.51 51.57 -153.17
C TYR A 404 -37.77 52.44 -151.92
N LEU A 405 -38.70 53.39 -152.00
CA LEU A 405 -39.07 54.26 -150.87
C LEU A 405 -39.62 53.46 -149.67
N LEU A 406 -40.44 52.43 -149.93
CA LEU A 406 -40.94 51.52 -148.89
C LEU A 406 -39.82 50.68 -148.24
N ALA A 407 -38.82 50.25 -149.01
CA ALA A 407 -37.68 49.48 -148.50
C ALA A 407 -36.76 50.34 -147.62
N GLU A 408 -36.49 51.59 -148.00
CA GLU A 408 -35.66 52.51 -147.22
C GLU A 408 -36.35 52.92 -145.90
N ALA A 409 -37.67 53.16 -145.93
CA ALA A 409 -38.44 53.38 -144.70
C ALA A 409 -38.41 52.17 -143.75
N ALA A 410 -38.55 50.95 -144.28
CA ALA A 410 -38.47 49.72 -143.50
C ALA A 410 -37.07 49.47 -142.90
N LYS A 411 -36.00 49.86 -143.62
CA LYS A 411 -34.62 49.87 -143.10
C LYS A 411 -34.48 50.82 -141.91
N ASP A 412 -35.00 52.05 -142.01
CA ASP A 412 -34.96 53.01 -140.90
C ASP A 412 -35.78 52.55 -139.69
N ASP A 413 -36.93 51.89 -139.91
CA ASP A 413 -37.72 51.26 -138.85
C ASP A 413 -36.94 50.14 -138.15
N LEU A 414 -36.28 49.27 -138.92
CA LEU A 414 -35.41 48.20 -138.40
C LEU A 414 -34.19 48.76 -137.66
N GLN A 415 -33.57 49.84 -138.14
CA GLN A 415 -32.45 50.48 -137.47
C GLN A 415 -32.88 51.14 -136.14
N ARG A 416 -34.05 51.77 -136.09
CA ARG A 416 -34.64 52.29 -134.84
C ARG A 416 -35.02 51.17 -133.86
N SER A 417 -35.55 50.05 -134.36
CA SER A 417 -35.84 48.85 -133.55
C SER A 417 -34.57 48.19 -133.00
N LEU A 418 -33.50 48.11 -133.81
CA LEU A 418 -32.19 47.64 -133.39
C LEU A 418 -31.58 48.53 -132.29
N GLN A 419 -31.65 49.86 -132.44
CA GLN A 419 -31.16 50.78 -131.40
C GLN A 419 -31.98 50.65 -130.10
N MET A 420 -33.30 50.50 -130.19
CA MET A 420 -34.16 50.30 -129.02
C MET A 420 -33.84 48.99 -128.29
N THR A 421 -33.65 47.90 -129.02
CA THR A 421 -33.31 46.59 -128.45
C THR A 421 -31.88 46.54 -127.88
N GLN A 422 -30.91 47.20 -128.53
CA GLN A 422 -29.55 47.37 -127.97
C GLN A 422 -29.55 48.19 -126.68
N ASN A 423 -30.33 49.29 -126.61
CA ASN A 423 -30.45 50.09 -125.40
C ASN A 423 -31.11 49.29 -124.27
N LYS A 424 -32.14 48.49 -124.58
CA LYS A 424 -32.80 47.61 -123.61
C LYS A 424 -31.88 46.47 -123.14
N LEU A 425 -31.05 45.91 -124.02
CA LEU A 425 -30.04 44.93 -123.64
C LEU A 425 -29.04 45.51 -122.65
N LYS A 426 -28.45 46.67 -122.94
CA LYS A 426 -27.53 47.38 -122.02
C LYS A 426 -28.16 47.68 -120.67
N GLN A 427 -29.44 48.05 -120.64
CA GLN A 427 -30.15 48.27 -119.37
C GLN A 427 -30.31 46.96 -118.57
N LEU A 428 -30.62 45.83 -119.23
CA LEU A 428 -30.70 44.54 -118.56
C LEU A 428 -29.33 44.03 -118.11
N GLU A 429 -28.27 44.28 -118.88
CA GLU A 429 -26.87 43.99 -118.51
C GLU A 429 -26.48 44.74 -117.23
N MET A 430 -26.67 46.07 -117.18
CA MET A 430 -26.41 46.88 -115.98
C MET A 430 -27.23 46.42 -114.77
N ASN A 431 -28.54 46.19 -114.94
CA ASN A 431 -29.40 45.68 -113.86
C ASN A 431 -28.90 44.32 -113.34
N SER A 432 -28.46 43.42 -114.23
CA SER A 432 -27.94 42.10 -113.84
C SER A 432 -26.61 42.17 -113.11
N GLU A 433 -25.76 43.13 -113.45
CA GLU A 433 -24.47 43.38 -112.79
C GLU A 433 -24.65 44.04 -111.41
N GLU A 434 -25.65 44.93 -111.27
CA GLU A 434 -26.07 45.44 -109.97
C GLU A 434 -26.58 44.33 -109.05
N GLU A 435 -27.51 43.47 -109.52
CA GLU A 435 -28.00 42.35 -108.72
C GLU A 435 -26.88 41.34 -108.42
N ARG A 436 -25.98 41.06 -109.36
CA ARG A 436 -24.79 40.23 -109.11
C ARG A 436 -23.90 40.83 -108.00
N SER A 437 -23.75 42.15 -107.98
CA SER A 437 -23.00 42.87 -106.94
C SER A 437 -23.70 42.80 -105.57
N ARG A 438 -25.03 43.00 -105.54
CA ARG A 438 -25.85 42.87 -104.31
C ARG A 438 -25.79 41.44 -103.75
N CYS A 439 -25.89 40.42 -104.60
CA CYS A 439 -25.71 39.03 -104.22
C CYS A 439 -24.29 38.74 -103.70
N GLN A 440 -23.25 39.28 -104.35
CA GLN A 440 -21.87 39.09 -103.92
C GLN A 440 -21.62 39.76 -102.56
N GLU A 441 -22.14 40.97 -102.31
CA GLU A 441 -22.11 41.61 -101.00
C GLU A 441 -22.81 40.78 -99.92
N ALA A 442 -23.99 40.23 -100.22
CA ALA A 442 -24.73 39.39 -99.29
C ALA A 442 -23.95 38.11 -98.95
N ILE A 443 -23.31 37.48 -99.94
CA ILE A 443 -22.42 36.32 -99.75
C ILE A 443 -21.24 36.69 -98.85
N CYS A 444 -20.54 37.79 -99.12
CA CYS A 444 -19.39 38.23 -98.30
C CYS A 444 -19.80 38.54 -96.85
N LYS A 445 -20.97 39.17 -96.64
CA LYS A 445 -21.52 39.45 -95.29
C LYS A 445 -21.86 38.15 -94.55
N LEU A 446 -22.49 37.19 -95.22
CA LEU A 446 -22.84 35.88 -94.64
C LEU A 446 -21.60 34.99 -94.36
N GLN A 447 -20.56 35.09 -95.19
CA GLN A 447 -19.27 34.44 -94.93
C GLN A 447 -18.59 35.03 -93.69
N SER A 448 -18.50 36.35 -93.60
CA SER A 448 -17.92 37.03 -92.43
C SER A 448 -18.66 36.71 -91.12
N THR A 449 -20.00 36.64 -91.13
CA THR A 449 -20.74 36.21 -89.92
C THR A 449 -20.49 34.74 -89.61
N LEU A 450 -20.56 33.84 -90.60
CA LEU A 450 -20.30 32.41 -90.43
C LEU A 450 -18.92 32.12 -89.84
N ASP A 451 -17.88 32.80 -90.31
CA ASP A 451 -16.52 32.64 -89.80
C ASP A 451 -16.37 33.20 -88.38
N SER A 452 -17.02 34.33 -88.05
CA SER A 452 -17.06 34.83 -86.67
C SER A 452 -17.80 33.89 -85.70
N GLU A 453 -18.84 33.18 -86.14
CA GLU A 453 -19.53 32.17 -85.33
C GLU A 453 -18.71 30.88 -85.21
N ARG A 454 -17.92 30.51 -86.23
CA ARG A 454 -16.95 29.40 -86.15
C ARG A 454 -15.85 29.70 -85.12
N GLU A 455 -15.31 30.91 -85.10
CA GLU A 455 -14.32 31.34 -84.10
C GLU A 455 -14.89 31.32 -82.67
N LYS A 456 -16.10 31.85 -82.46
CA LYS A 456 -16.80 31.77 -81.17
C LYS A 456 -17.05 30.31 -80.75
N SER A 457 -17.48 29.46 -81.67
CA SER A 457 -17.72 28.04 -81.42
C SER A 457 -16.43 27.31 -81.03
N ALA A 458 -15.31 27.60 -81.73
CA ALA A 458 -13.99 27.08 -81.39
C ALA A 458 -13.55 27.50 -79.98
N PHE A 459 -13.64 28.79 -79.66
CA PHE A 459 -13.32 29.32 -78.32
C PHE A 459 -14.18 28.67 -77.22
N VAL A 460 -15.49 28.56 -77.40
CA VAL A 460 -16.38 27.88 -76.45
C VAL A 460 -16.02 26.39 -76.30
N SER A 461 -15.60 25.73 -77.38
CA SER A 461 -15.15 24.34 -77.32
C SER A 461 -13.82 24.16 -76.57
N GLU A 462 -12.90 25.13 -76.69
CA GLU A 462 -11.62 25.16 -75.97
C GLU A 462 -11.83 25.42 -74.47
N GLN A 463 -12.69 26.39 -74.12
CA GLN A 463 -13.05 26.66 -72.72
C GLN A 463 -13.76 25.45 -72.08
N ARG A 464 -14.67 24.79 -72.80
CA ARG A 464 -15.29 23.54 -72.35
C ARG A 464 -14.26 22.42 -72.12
N LEU A 465 -13.24 22.30 -72.97
CA LEU A 465 -12.17 21.32 -72.79
C LEU A 465 -11.31 21.62 -71.56
N LYS A 466 -10.95 22.89 -71.31
CA LYS A 466 -10.22 23.30 -70.10
C LYS A 466 -11.02 23.00 -68.83
N LEU A 467 -12.29 23.41 -68.78
CA LEU A 467 -13.18 23.12 -67.65
C LEU A 467 -13.38 21.62 -67.44
N GLN A 468 -13.37 20.81 -68.50
CA GLN A 468 -13.41 19.34 -68.37
C GLN A 468 -12.11 18.79 -67.76
N GLN A 469 -10.94 19.25 -68.23
CA GLN A 469 -9.64 18.83 -67.70
C GLN A 469 -9.46 19.23 -66.23
N GLU A 470 -9.90 20.44 -65.86
CA GLU A 470 -9.93 20.90 -64.47
C GLU A 470 -10.87 20.03 -63.61
N ASN A 471 -12.03 19.63 -64.14
CA ASN A 471 -12.97 18.76 -63.43
C ASN A 471 -12.39 17.33 -63.24
N GLU A 472 -11.76 16.77 -64.27
CA GLU A 472 -11.07 15.46 -64.22
C GLU A 472 -9.90 15.49 -63.20
N GLN A 473 -9.13 16.57 -63.15
CA GLN A 473 -8.07 16.79 -62.15
C GLN A 473 -8.65 16.87 -60.73
N LEU A 474 -9.68 17.70 -60.50
CA LEU A 474 -10.33 17.83 -59.19
C LEU A 474 -10.98 16.53 -58.73
N GLN A 475 -11.53 15.72 -59.65
CA GLN A 475 -12.02 14.36 -59.33
C GLN A 475 -10.87 13.45 -58.88
N HIS A 476 -9.71 13.48 -59.56
CA HIS A 476 -8.53 12.70 -59.13
C HIS A 476 -8.02 13.16 -57.75
N GLU A 477 -8.00 14.46 -57.47
CA GLU A 477 -7.58 15.00 -56.17
C GLU A 477 -8.56 14.61 -55.05
N MET A 478 -9.87 14.75 -55.26
CA MET A 478 -10.90 14.29 -54.32
C MET A 478 -10.79 12.78 -54.04
N GLU A 479 -10.57 11.97 -55.07
CA GLU A 479 -10.43 10.51 -54.95
C GLU A 479 -9.13 10.12 -54.22
N GLY A 480 -8.06 10.90 -54.38
CA GLY A 480 -6.83 10.78 -53.59
C GLY A 480 -7.03 11.12 -52.12
N LEU A 481 -7.66 12.27 -51.82
CA LEU A 481 -8.01 12.69 -50.47
C LEU A 481 -8.96 11.70 -49.79
N ARG A 482 -9.92 11.14 -50.54
CA ARG A 482 -10.85 10.10 -50.07
C ARG A 482 -10.11 8.83 -49.62
N LYS A 483 -9.11 8.39 -50.37
CA LYS A 483 -8.26 7.24 -49.99
C LYS A 483 -7.47 7.51 -48.72
N LEU A 484 -6.82 8.67 -48.63
CA LEU A 484 -6.09 9.10 -47.43
C LEU A 484 -6.99 9.19 -46.19
N ALA A 485 -8.22 9.70 -46.34
CA ALA A 485 -9.20 9.78 -45.26
C ALA A 485 -9.66 8.38 -44.77
N VAL A 486 -9.91 7.44 -45.70
CA VAL A 486 -10.25 6.05 -45.35
C VAL A 486 -9.07 5.34 -44.68
N GLU A 487 -7.85 5.52 -45.16
CA GLU A 487 -6.65 5.01 -44.49
C GLU A 487 -6.48 5.56 -43.07
N ALA A 488 -6.66 6.87 -42.88
CA ALA A 488 -6.59 7.51 -41.57
C ALA A 488 -7.69 6.97 -40.63
N GLN A 489 -8.92 6.82 -41.13
CA GLN A 489 -10.04 6.22 -40.39
C GLN A 489 -9.73 4.77 -39.98
N GLN A 490 -9.14 3.97 -40.87
CA GLN A 490 -8.81 2.58 -40.57
C GLN A 490 -7.63 2.46 -39.60
N LYS A 491 -6.60 3.31 -39.71
CA LYS A 491 -5.51 3.42 -38.74
C LYS A 491 -6.03 3.82 -37.35
N ALA A 492 -6.92 4.81 -37.29
CA ALA A 492 -7.58 5.24 -36.04
C ALA A 492 -8.43 4.11 -35.44
N LYS A 493 -9.24 3.41 -36.24
CA LYS A 493 -10.04 2.26 -35.79
C LYS A 493 -9.18 1.14 -35.21
N ILE A 494 -8.06 0.79 -35.86
CA ILE A 494 -7.11 -0.20 -35.34
C ILE A 494 -6.51 0.26 -34.01
N LYS A 495 -6.10 1.53 -33.88
CA LYS A 495 -5.58 2.05 -32.61
C LYS A 495 -6.63 2.05 -31.50
N ILE A 496 -7.88 2.42 -31.78
CA ILE A 496 -9.00 2.34 -30.83
C ILE A 496 -9.16 0.90 -30.34
N SER A 497 -9.35 -0.09 -31.22
CA SER A 497 -9.54 -1.47 -30.78
C SER A 497 -8.30 -2.13 -30.16
N THR A 498 -7.11 -1.59 -30.42
CA THR A 498 -5.90 -1.96 -29.65
C THR A 498 -6.00 -1.45 -28.21
N MET A 499 -6.39 -0.19 -28.00
CA MET A 499 -6.54 0.37 -26.66
C MET A 499 -7.73 -0.24 -25.91
N GLU A 500 -8.86 -0.49 -26.57
CA GLU A 500 -10.01 -1.21 -25.99
C GLU A 500 -9.58 -2.57 -25.41
N HIS A 501 -8.77 -3.32 -26.17
CA HIS A 501 -8.21 -4.60 -25.70
C HIS A 501 -7.22 -4.42 -24.53
N GLU A 502 -6.31 -3.44 -24.62
CA GLU A 502 -5.40 -3.12 -23.51
C GLU A 502 -6.15 -2.73 -22.22
N HIS A 503 -7.22 -1.94 -22.32
CA HIS A 503 -8.05 -1.53 -21.19
C HIS A 503 -8.77 -2.73 -20.59
N ALA A 504 -9.44 -3.56 -21.40
CA ALA A 504 -10.09 -4.77 -20.94
C ALA A 504 -9.11 -5.72 -20.21
N VAL A 505 -7.88 -5.90 -20.72
CA VAL A 505 -6.85 -6.72 -20.05
C VAL A 505 -6.41 -6.11 -18.72
N LYS A 506 -6.27 -4.77 -18.63
CA LYS A 506 -5.95 -4.06 -17.38
C LYS A 506 -7.09 -4.20 -16.35
N GLU A 507 -8.34 -4.08 -16.78
CA GLU A 507 -9.54 -4.26 -15.94
C GLU A 507 -9.63 -5.67 -15.35
N HIS A 508 -9.53 -6.71 -16.18
CA HIS A 508 -9.51 -8.11 -15.72
C HIS A 508 -8.34 -8.37 -14.75
N GLY A 509 -7.17 -7.74 -14.98
CA GLY A 509 -6.03 -7.81 -14.08
C GLY A 509 -6.27 -7.15 -12.72
N TYR A 510 -6.99 -6.03 -12.67
CA TYR A 510 -7.41 -5.39 -11.42
C TYR A 510 -8.51 -6.18 -10.70
N GLU A 511 -9.49 -6.72 -11.42
CA GLU A 511 -10.56 -7.55 -10.86
C GLU A 511 -10.00 -8.84 -10.23
N ALA A 512 -9.09 -9.54 -10.91
CA ALA A 512 -8.43 -10.72 -10.37
C ALA A 512 -7.66 -10.41 -9.07
N ARG A 513 -6.95 -9.28 -9.03
CA ARG A 513 -6.20 -8.84 -7.84
C ARG A 513 -7.11 -8.36 -6.69
N LEU A 514 -8.24 -7.73 -7.01
CA LEU A 514 -9.26 -7.36 -6.03
C LEU A 514 -9.82 -8.63 -5.38
N LYS A 515 -10.20 -9.62 -6.20
CA LYS A 515 -10.73 -10.90 -5.75
C LYS A 515 -9.76 -11.68 -4.88
N GLU A 516 -8.46 -11.69 -5.20
CA GLU A 516 -7.41 -12.29 -4.35
C GLU A 516 -7.32 -11.61 -2.97
N MET A 517 -7.43 -10.28 -2.92
CA MET A 517 -7.43 -9.49 -1.69
C MET A 517 -8.70 -9.76 -0.85
N GLU A 518 -9.86 -9.87 -1.49
CA GLU A 518 -11.12 -10.25 -0.83
C GLU A 518 -11.05 -11.68 -0.29
N ASP A 519 -10.54 -12.63 -1.07
CA ASP A 519 -10.35 -14.03 -0.67
C ASP A 519 -9.42 -14.16 0.55
N THR A 520 -8.31 -13.42 0.57
CA THR A 520 -7.35 -13.44 1.69
C THR A 520 -7.89 -12.70 2.92
N SER A 521 -8.66 -11.63 2.74
CA SER A 521 -9.43 -10.97 3.79
C SER A 521 -10.50 -11.89 4.41
N HIS A 522 -11.23 -12.65 3.58
CA HIS A 522 -12.19 -13.64 4.04
C HIS A 522 -11.55 -14.81 4.77
N LYS A 523 -10.44 -15.37 4.25
CA LYS A 523 -9.67 -16.45 4.89
C LYS A 523 -9.16 -16.03 6.28
N SER A 524 -8.48 -14.89 6.37
CA SER A 524 -7.99 -14.35 7.65
C SER A 524 -9.12 -14.00 8.63
N THR A 525 -10.23 -13.44 8.15
CA THR A 525 -11.44 -13.19 8.96
C THR A 525 -12.03 -14.50 9.51
N ALA A 526 -12.08 -15.57 8.71
CA ALA A 526 -12.56 -16.87 9.15
C ALA A 526 -11.62 -17.50 10.19
N GLU A 527 -10.30 -17.37 10.03
CA GLU A 527 -9.32 -17.83 11.01
C GLU A 527 -9.42 -17.06 12.34
N LEU A 528 -9.53 -15.73 12.31
CA LEU A 528 -9.74 -14.91 13.51
C LEU A 528 -11.03 -15.29 14.23
N ARG A 529 -12.14 -15.52 13.51
CA ARG A 529 -13.39 -16.05 14.10
C ARG A 529 -13.20 -17.44 14.72
N ARG A 530 -12.45 -18.33 14.06
CA ARG A 530 -12.13 -19.68 14.59
C ARG A 530 -11.29 -19.60 15.87
N LEU A 531 -10.30 -18.72 15.92
CA LEU A 531 -9.46 -18.50 17.09
C LEU A 531 -10.25 -17.89 18.25
N LEU A 532 -11.09 -16.88 17.98
CA LEU A 532 -11.97 -16.29 19.00
C LEU A 532 -12.96 -17.32 19.59
N VAL A 533 -13.55 -18.17 18.76
CA VAL A 533 -14.42 -19.28 19.23
C VAL A 533 -13.63 -20.31 20.04
N ALA A 534 -12.37 -20.61 19.69
CA ALA A 534 -11.51 -21.48 20.48
C ALA A 534 -11.15 -20.85 21.84
N GLN A 535 -10.81 -19.56 21.87
CA GLN A 535 -10.54 -18.80 23.08
C GLN A 535 -11.78 -18.77 23.99
N GLN A 536 -12.96 -18.46 23.47
CA GLN A 536 -14.21 -18.46 24.24
C GLN A 536 -14.52 -19.83 24.83
N LYS A 537 -14.29 -20.92 24.08
CA LYS A 537 -14.45 -22.30 24.58
C LYS A 537 -13.46 -22.62 25.70
N ALA A 538 -12.19 -22.17 25.60
CA ALA A 538 -11.21 -22.33 26.66
C ALA A 538 -11.59 -21.52 27.92
N THR A 539 -11.94 -20.24 27.77
CA THR A 539 -12.40 -19.39 28.87
C THR A 539 -13.62 -19.96 29.59
N ASN A 540 -14.57 -20.56 28.86
CA ASN A 540 -15.75 -21.20 29.46
C ASN A 540 -15.38 -22.46 30.27
N ARG A 541 -14.38 -23.26 29.83
CA ARG A 541 -13.87 -24.41 30.61
C ARG A 541 -13.22 -23.95 31.92
N TRP A 542 -12.28 -23.00 31.84
CA TRP A 542 -11.62 -22.43 33.02
C TRP A 542 -12.62 -21.85 34.02
N LYS A 543 -13.70 -21.20 33.57
CA LYS A 543 -14.77 -20.70 34.45
C LYS A 543 -15.50 -21.82 35.19
N GLU A 544 -15.84 -22.92 34.50
CA GLU A 544 -16.51 -24.06 35.13
C GLU A 544 -15.57 -24.84 36.06
N GLU A 545 -14.30 -24.99 35.70
CA GLU A 545 -13.26 -25.58 36.57
C GLU A 545 -13.05 -24.76 37.86
N ILE A 546 -12.96 -23.43 37.74
CA ILE A 546 -12.87 -22.51 38.90
C ILE A 546 -14.14 -22.58 39.76
N LYS A 547 -15.32 -22.69 39.14
CA LYS A 547 -16.59 -22.84 39.86
C LYS A 547 -16.62 -24.16 40.64
N ILE A 548 -16.28 -25.29 40.02
CA ILE A 548 -16.23 -26.61 40.67
C ILE A 548 -15.21 -26.62 41.83
N LEU A 549 -14.05 -25.98 41.65
CA LEU A 549 -13.05 -25.83 42.72
C LEU A 549 -13.55 -24.93 43.86
N THR A 550 -14.29 -23.86 43.57
CA THR A 550 -14.96 -23.02 44.57
C THR A 550 -16.01 -23.83 45.34
N GLU A 551 -16.97 -24.47 44.65
CA GLU A 551 -18.05 -25.25 45.26
C GLU A 551 -17.51 -26.40 46.14
N THR A 552 -16.49 -27.12 45.68
CA THR A 552 -15.86 -28.22 46.46
C THR A 552 -15.04 -27.72 47.65
N THR A 553 -14.37 -26.57 47.55
CA THR A 553 -13.66 -25.98 48.70
C THR A 553 -14.61 -25.36 49.72
N GLU A 554 -15.69 -24.71 49.29
CA GLU A 554 -16.76 -24.21 50.16
C GLU A 554 -17.48 -25.35 50.90
N ALA A 555 -17.77 -26.46 50.22
CA ALA A 555 -18.30 -27.67 50.85
C ALA A 555 -17.34 -28.23 51.91
N ARG A 556 -16.03 -28.30 51.62
CA ARG A 556 -15.00 -28.73 52.58
C ARG A 556 -14.88 -27.79 53.78
N ILE A 557 -14.90 -26.47 53.55
CA ILE A 557 -14.89 -25.45 54.60
C ILE A 557 -16.14 -25.57 55.47
N SER A 558 -17.30 -25.81 54.88
CA SER A 558 -18.57 -26.00 55.60
C SER A 558 -18.56 -27.27 56.46
N LYS A 559 -18.02 -28.38 55.94
CA LYS A 559 -17.77 -29.61 56.70
C LYS A 559 -16.84 -29.34 57.89
N LEU A 560 -15.66 -28.75 57.67
CA LEU A 560 -14.70 -28.43 58.74
C LEU A 560 -15.29 -27.48 59.79
N LYS A 561 -16.12 -26.50 59.39
CA LYS A 561 -16.86 -25.63 60.33
C LYS A 561 -17.87 -26.42 61.17
N SER A 562 -18.51 -27.46 60.61
CA SER A 562 -19.43 -28.33 61.36
C SER A 562 -18.70 -29.24 62.35
N GLU A 563 -17.57 -29.83 61.93
CA GLU A 563 -16.70 -30.66 62.77
C GLU A 563 -16.11 -29.83 63.93
N LEU A 564 -15.65 -28.61 63.66
CA LEU A 564 -15.16 -27.68 64.69
C LEU A 564 -16.25 -27.31 65.71
N ARG A 565 -17.50 -27.12 65.28
CA ARG A 565 -18.64 -26.90 66.21
C ARG A 565 -18.89 -28.14 67.08
N GLN A 566 -18.86 -29.33 66.49
CA GLN A 566 -19.04 -30.59 67.22
C GLN A 566 -17.93 -30.81 68.26
N GLN A 567 -16.66 -30.54 67.91
CA GLN A 567 -15.55 -30.67 68.86
C GLN A 567 -15.62 -29.61 69.97
N LYS A 568 -16.06 -28.38 69.68
CA LYS A 568 -16.31 -27.37 70.72
C LYS A 568 -17.40 -27.80 71.71
N LEU A 569 -18.53 -28.32 71.22
CA LEU A 569 -19.59 -28.85 72.08
C LEU A 569 -19.10 -30.03 72.93
N ARG A 570 -18.34 -30.97 72.33
CA ARG A 570 -17.75 -32.10 73.07
C ARG A 570 -16.73 -31.65 74.12
N SER A 571 -15.94 -30.61 73.84
CA SER A 571 -14.99 -30.05 74.81
C SER A 571 -15.72 -29.34 75.96
N GLN A 572 -16.84 -28.67 75.69
CA GLN A 572 -17.66 -28.02 76.73
C GLN A 572 -18.33 -29.07 77.64
N GLU A 573 -18.89 -30.12 77.05
CA GLU A 573 -19.43 -31.28 77.78
C GLU A 573 -18.37 -31.92 78.71
N LEU A 574 -17.15 -32.15 78.21
CA LEU A 574 -16.04 -32.68 79.02
C LEU A 574 -15.59 -31.72 80.12
N ILE A 575 -15.65 -30.40 79.90
CA ILE A 575 -15.37 -29.41 80.94
C ILE A 575 -16.42 -29.51 82.05
N SER A 576 -17.72 -29.54 81.74
CA SER A 576 -18.75 -29.64 82.77
C SER A 576 -18.79 -31.00 83.47
N GLN A 577 -18.36 -32.09 82.82
CA GLN A 577 -18.10 -33.35 83.50
C GLN A 577 -16.92 -33.28 84.47
N LEU A 578 -15.86 -32.51 84.15
CA LEU A 578 -14.74 -32.25 85.06
C LEU A 578 -15.12 -31.30 86.21
N GLU A 579 -15.95 -30.29 85.95
CA GLU A 579 -16.50 -29.39 86.98
C GLU A 579 -17.27 -30.21 88.04
N ILE A 580 -18.24 -31.02 87.60
CA ILE A 580 -19.03 -31.92 88.48
C ILE A 580 -18.16 -32.97 89.20
N ALA A 581 -17.09 -33.45 88.57
CA ALA A 581 -16.16 -34.37 89.23
C ALA A 581 -15.31 -33.66 90.29
N ASN A 582 -14.88 -32.42 90.04
CA ASN A 582 -14.10 -31.62 90.98
C ASN A 582 -14.95 -31.15 92.16
N GLU A 583 -16.23 -30.78 91.94
CA GLU A 583 -17.19 -30.50 93.00
C GLU A 583 -17.29 -31.68 93.98
N LYS A 584 -17.47 -32.90 93.47
CA LYS A 584 -17.50 -34.13 94.30
C LYS A 584 -16.20 -34.39 95.05
N VAL A 585 -15.04 -34.14 94.43
CA VAL A 585 -13.75 -34.25 95.13
C VAL A 585 -13.69 -33.24 96.29
N THR A 586 -14.20 -32.02 96.11
CA THR A 586 -14.27 -31.06 97.23
C THR A 586 -15.29 -31.44 98.30
N GLU A 587 -16.42 -32.08 97.94
CA GLU A 587 -17.35 -32.67 98.92
C GLU A 587 -16.66 -33.78 99.73
N ASP A 588 -16.00 -34.74 99.06
CA ASP A 588 -15.22 -35.81 99.69
C ASP A 588 -14.07 -35.26 100.57
N GLU A 589 -13.39 -34.19 100.15
CA GLU A 589 -12.37 -33.51 100.96
C GLU A 589 -12.95 -32.90 102.24
N THR A 590 -14.13 -32.25 102.17
CA THR A 590 -14.80 -31.72 103.36
C THR A 590 -15.25 -32.83 104.31
N LEU A 591 -15.83 -33.92 103.80
CA LEU A 591 -16.18 -35.09 104.60
C LEU A 591 -14.94 -35.72 105.26
N MET A 592 -13.82 -35.83 104.54
CA MET A 592 -12.55 -36.29 105.09
C MET A 592 -12.00 -35.36 106.16
N MET A 593 -12.21 -34.04 106.06
CA MET A 593 -11.90 -33.10 107.14
C MET A 593 -12.82 -33.28 108.36
N GLU A 594 -14.13 -33.48 108.17
CA GLU A 594 -15.07 -33.76 109.27
C GLU A 594 -14.74 -35.07 110.00
N TYR A 595 -14.44 -36.15 109.26
CA TYR A 595 -13.99 -37.41 109.84
C TYR A 595 -12.66 -37.25 110.58
N ARG A 596 -11.71 -36.47 110.05
CA ARG A 596 -10.45 -36.16 110.73
C ARG A 596 -10.68 -35.40 112.02
N GLU A 597 -11.52 -34.36 112.00
CA GLU A 597 -11.91 -33.64 113.22
C GLU A 597 -12.59 -34.55 114.24
N TYR A 598 -13.44 -35.46 113.79
CA TYR A 598 -14.11 -36.45 114.66
C TYR A 598 -13.09 -37.41 115.30
N ILE A 599 -12.12 -37.90 114.54
CA ILE A 599 -11.00 -38.71 115.04
C ILE A 599 -10.17 -37.91 116.04
N ASP A 600 -9.81 -36.65 115.75
CA ASP A 600 -9.07 -35.78 116.66
C ASP A 600 -9.85 -35.51 117.96
N ARG A 601 -11.18 -35.39 117.89
CA ARG A 601 -12.07 -35.25 119.06
C ARG A 601 -12.10 -36.55 119.89
N LEU A 602 -12.12 -37.71 119.24
CA LEU A 602 -12.05 -39.01 119.92
C LEU A 602 -10.67 -39.26 120.55
N GLN A 603 -9.57 -38.95 119.86
CA GLN A 603 -8.22 -39.04 120.42
C GLN A 603 -8.04 -38.12 121.62
N ARG A 604 -8.50 -36.85 121.54
CA ARG A 604 -8.51 -35.94 122.70
C ARG A 604 -9.32 -36.49 123.88
N ARG A 605 -10.45 -37.18 123.64
CA ARG A 605 -11.22 -37.86 124.69
C ARG A 605 -10.50 -39.09 125.24
N LEU A 606 -9.84 -39.87 124.39
CA LEU A 606 -9.04 -41.03 124.77
C LEU A 606 -7.88 -40.61 125.67
N SER A 607 -7.05 -39.66 125.25
CA SER A 607 -5.93 -39.17 126.06
C SER A 607 -6.37 -38.52 127.38
N GLN A 608 -7.53 -37.85 127.42
CA GLN A 608 -8.11 -37.42 128.68
C GLN A 608 -8.57 -38.58 129.58
N ALA A 609 -9.09 -39.68 129.00
CA ALA A 609 -9.48 -40.87 129.75
C ALA A 609 -8.25 -41.64 130.25
N GLU A 610 -7.21 -41.79 129.43
CA GLU A 610 -5.91 -42.37 129.77
C GLU A 610 -5.25 -41.58 130.91
N GLN A 611 -5.23 -40.25 130.84
CA GLN A 611 -4.66 -39.39 131.88
C GLN A 611 -5.46 -39.47 133.20
N ARG A 612 -6.79 -39.64 133.13
CA ARG A 612 -7.63 -39.94 134.32
C ARG A 612 -7.39 -41.35 134.87
N ALA A 613 -7.22 -42.35 134.01
CA ALA A 613 -6.94 -43.72 134.43
C ALA A 613 -5.55 -43.84 135.09
N ALA A 614 -4.54 -43.16 134.54
CA ALA A 614 -3.20 -43.06 135.10
C ALA A 614 -3.21 -42.38 136.48
N THR A 615 -3.90 -41.24 136.62
CA THR A 615 -4.01 -40.54 137.92
C THR A 615 -4.86 -41.32 138.94
N ALA A 616 -5.91 -42.03 138.53
CA ALA A 616 -6.67 -42.93 139.40
C ALA A 616 -5.83 -44.14 139.86
N SER A 617 -5.01 -44.71 138.97
CA SER A 617 -4.09 -45.81 139.30
C SER A 617 -2.99 -45.38 140.28
N GLN A 618 -2.48 -44.15 140.14
CA GLN A 618 -1.56 -43.56 141.12
C GLN A 618 -2.24 -43.37 142.49
N GLN A 619 -3.50 -42.93 142.52
CA GLN A 619 -4.25 -42.76 143.77
C GLN A 619 -4.61 -44.08 144.46
N SER A 620 -4.82 -45.19 143.73
CA SER A 620 -5.04 -46.50 144.34
C SER A 620 -3.75 -47.10 144.90
N LEU A 621 -2.62 -46.94 144.20
CA LEU A 621 -1.28 -47.37 144.66
C LEU A 621 -0.89 -46.74 146.01
N VAL A 622 -1.13 -45.43 146.18
CA VAL A 622 -0.89 -44.72 147.46
C VAL A 622 -1.79 -45.25 148.59
N ARG A 623 -2.97 -45.79 148.28
CA ARG A 623 -3.96 -46.23 149.28
C ARG A 623 -3.77 -47.67 149.78
N PHE A 624 -3.02 -48.50 149.05
CA PHE A 624 -2.87 -49.92 149.37
C PHE A 624 -1.67 -50.25 150.28
N LEU A 625 -0.68 -49.36 150.38
CA LEU A 625 0.65 -49.66 150.95
C LEU A 625 0.84 -49.37 152.46
N LEU A 626 -0.24 -49.30 153.25
CA LEU A 626 -0.17 -48.90 154.68
C LEU A 626 -0.83 -49.85 155.69
N SER A 627 -1.02 -51.14 155.36
CA SER A 627 -1.46 -52.14 156.38
C SER A 627 -0.91 -53.56 156.15
N THR A 628 -0.50 -54.20 157.26
CA THR A 628 0.01 -55.58 157.41
C THR A 628 1.41 -55.89 156.82
N LYS A 629 1.97 -57.04 157.22
CA LYS A 629 3.40 -57.43 157.08
C LYS A 629 3.54 -58.83 156.46
N SER A 630 4.76 -59.09 155.93
CA SER A 630 5.49 -60.38 155.97
C SER A 630 5.62 -61.19 154.65
N ILE A 631 6.79 -61.87 154.56
CA ILE A 631 7.22 -62.95 153.62
C ILE A 631 7.63 -62.51 152.17
N PRO A 632 8.72 -63.09 151.58
CA PRO A 632 9.21 -62.76 150.22
C PRO A 632 9.27 -63.97 149.23
N TYR A 633 9.93 -63.76 148.05
CA TYR A 633 10.42 -64.70 147.01
C TYR A 633 9.63 -64.87 145.68
N PHE A 634 10.43 -64.93 144.60
CA PHE A 634 10.33 -65.67 143.31
C PHE A 634 9.13 -65.55 142.33
N CYS A 635 9.44 -65.01 141.13
CA CYS A 635 9.50 -65.67 139.81
C CYS A 635 8.47 -66.73 139.30
N ILE A 636 8.17 -66.59 137.99
CA ILE A 636 7.88 -67.63 136.94
C ILE A 636 6.41 -67.96 136.53
N TRP A 637 6.07 -67.49 135.31
CA TRP A 637 5.31 -68.11 134.18
C TRP A 637 3.78 -68.39 134.15
N SER A 638 3.25 -68.18 132.93
CA SER A 638 2.28 -68.99 132.15
C SER A 638 0.76 -68.73 132.17
N SER A 639 0.15 -69.20 131.07
CA SER A 639 -1.27 -69.39 130.72
C SER A 639 -2.08 -68.10 130.40
N GLU A 640 -2.59 -67.89 129.17
CA GLU A 640 -3.71 -68.56 128.42
C GLU A 640 -5.09 -67.95 128.81
N GLU A 641 -6.11 -67.83 127.94
CA GLU A 641 -6.33 -68.35 126.57
C GLU A 641 -7.41 -67.55 125.78
N SER A 642 -7.47 -67.75 124.45
CA SER A 642 -8.60 -67.44 123.54
C SER A 642 -8.99 -65.96 123.29
N SER A 643 -9.61 -65.56 122.16
CA SER A 643 -10.22 -66.30 121.04
C SER A 643 -9.80 -65.75 119.66
N SER A 644 -9.92 -66.57 118.61
CA SER A 644 -9.65 -66.26 117.18
C SER A 644 -10.93 -66.58 116.34
N PRO A 645 -10.98 -66.76 114.99
CA PRO A 645 -9.91 -66.96 113.97
C PRO A 645 -10.01 -66.11 112.68
N GLY A 646 -8.93 -66.10 111.87
CA GLY A 646 -8.91 -65.58 110.50
C GLY A 646 -7.50 -65.55 109.85
N ASN A 647 -7.17 -66.56 109.05
CA ASN A 647 -5.87 -66.79 108.36
C ASN A 647 -6.18 -67.27 106.90
N PRO A 648 -5.24 -67.46 105.95
CA PRO A 648 -3.79 -67.22 105.93
C PRO A 648 -3.30 -66.51 104.63
N ALA A 649 -2.02 -66.69 104.26
CA ALA A 649 -1.36 -66.13 103.07
C ALA A 649 -1.58 -66.93 101.76
N ILE A 650 -1.17 -66.37 100.61
CA ILE A 650 -0.64 -67.07 99.41
C ILE A 650 0.11 -66.08 98.48
N GLU A 651 0.97 -66.59 97.59
CA GLU A 651 1.86 -65.84 96.70
C GLU A 651 1.31 -65.57 95.28
N ALA A 652 2.08 -64.77 94.54
CA ALA A 652 2.39 -64.90 93.10
C ALA A 652 1.50 -64.22 92.01
N ASN A 653 2.24 -63.57 91.08
CA ASN A 653 1.93 -63.33 89.66
C ASN A 653 0.82 -62.31 89.28
N LEU A 654 0.95 -61.50 88.21
CA LEU A 654 2.00 -61.41 87.19
C LEU A 654 2.18 -59.97 86.63
N LEU A 655 3.43 -59.65 86.27
CA LEU A 655 3.91 -58.54 85.42
C LEU A 655 3.55 -58.78 83.91
N PRO A 656 3.94 -57.92 82.92
CA PRO A 656 4.61 -56.60 82.92
C PRO A 656 3.69 -55.52 82.26
N VAL A 657 4.05 -54.44 81.53
CA VAL A 657 5.32 -53.87 81.03
C VAL A 657 5.20 -52.35 80.74
N LEU A 658 6.34 -51.66 80.66
CA LEU A 658 6.58 -50.42 79.89
C LEU A 658 7.89 -50.63 79.10
N HIS A 659 7.97 -50.28 77.80
CA HIS A 659 9.08 -49.51 77.19
C HIS A 659 9.08 -49.43 75.64
N ASP A 660 9.71 -48.35 75.16
CA ASP A 660 10.31 -48.10 73.81
C ASP A 660 11.56 -49.02 73.57
N PRO A 661 12.27 -49.07 72.40
CA PRO A 661 12.10 -48.30 71.15
C PRO A 661 12.35 -49.03 69.80
N SER A 662 12.05 -48.32 68.70
CA SER A 662 12.76 -48.25 67.40
C SER A 662 13.26 -49.49 66.58
N GLN A 663 12.84 -49.49 65.30
CA GLN A 663 13.63 -49.70 64.05
C GLN A 663 13.78 -51.07 63.32
N PHE A 664 13.59 -51.00 61.98
CA PHE A 664 13.93 -51.95 60.88
C PHE A 664 13.23 -53.34 60.85
N ARG A 665 12.89 -53.96 59.69
CA ARG A 665 12.72 -53.54 58.27
C ARG A 665 12.08 -54.70 57.46
N VAL A 666 11.33 -54.41 56.38
CA VAL A 666 11.32 -55.06 55.02
C VAL A 666 9.92 -55.19 54.39
N SER A 667 9.78 -54.70 53.14
CA SER A 667 8.70 -54.92 52.12
C SER A 667 7.24 -54.62 52.51
N MET A 668 6.44 -53.87 51.72
CA MET A 668 6.50 -53.59 50.28
C MET A 668 6.23 -52.10 49.91
N ASN A 669 6.81 -51.69 48.76
CA ASN A 669 6.27 -50.91 47.62
C ASN A 669 5.05 -49.98 47.83
N PHE A 670 4.94 -48.78 47.23
CA PHE A 670 5.60 -48.22 46.02
C PHE A 670 5.91 -46.70 46.17
N GLN A 671 6.72 -46.13 45.27
CA GLN A 671 7.05 -44.69 45.21
C GLN A 671 5.96 -43.80 44.54
N PRO A 672 5.94 -42.48 44.82
CA PRO A 672 5.13 -41.51 44.09
C PRO A 672 5.76 -41.13 42.74
N ASN A 673 4.97 -40.59 41.80
CA ASN A 673 5.51 -39.99 40.57
C ASN A 673 4.64 -38.88 39.99
N TYR A 674 5.28 -37.92 39.32
CA TYR A 674 4.61 -36.88 38.52
C TYR A 674 4.12 -37.45 37.18
N PRO A 675 2.99 -36.98 36.62
CA PRO A 675 2.73 -37.08 35.20
C PRO A 675 3.42 -35.93 34.44
N LYS A 676 4.29 -36.29 33.49
CA LYS A 676 4.50 -35.47 32.28
C LYS A 676 3.58 -36.01 31.19
N ASP A 677 2.95 -35.11 30.44
CA ASP A 677 2.38 -35.39 29.12
C ASP A 677 3.56 -35.67 28.12
N PRO A 678 3.38 -36.27 26.92
CA PRO A 678 2.10 -36.48 26.22
C PRO A 678 1.94 -37.77 25.36
N ARG A 679 0.80 -37.82 24.64
CA ARG A 679 0.52 -38.46 23.31
C ARG A 679 -0.02 -39.90 23.19
N VAL A 680 -1.21 -39.96 22.54
CA VAL A 680 -1.60 -40.79 21.36
C VAL A 680 -2.26 -42.17 21.58
N GLN A 681 -3.38 -42.39 20.83
CA GLN A 681 -4.19 -43.62 20.63
C GLN A 681 -4.93 -44.14 21.90
N THR A 682 -6.18 -44.64 21.88
CA THR A 682 -7.20 -44.94 20.84
C THR A 682 -8.61 -44.91 21.51
N SER A 683 -9.81 -45.00 20.90
CA SER A 683 -10.29 -45.19 19.50
C SER A 683 -11.78 -44.79 19.36
N CYS A 684 -12.21 -44.44 18.14
CA CYS A 684 -13.56 -44.64 17.55
C CYS A 684 -14.87 -44.42 18.37
N SER A 685 -15.66 -43.40 17.97
CA SER A 685 -17.12 -43.53 17.88
C SER A 685 -17.76 -42.58 16.84
N PHE A 686 -18.22 -43.16 15.73
CA PHE A 686 -19.31 -42.78 14.83
C PHE A 686 -20.05 -41.44 15.01
N SER A 687 -20.17 -40.66 13.92
CA SER A 687 -21.46 -40.32 13.30
C SER A 687 -21.33 -39.64 11.92
N SER A 688 -22.16 -40.09 10.97
CA SER A 688 -22.58 -39.43 9.72
C SER A 688 -21.66 -38.40 9.04
N GLY A 689 -20.91 -38.84 8.02
CA GLY A 689 -20.54 -38.00 6.88
C GLY A 689 -21.37 -38.40 5.65
N THR A 690 -22.04 -37.44 5.01
CA THR A 690 -22.78 -37.67 3.75
C THR A 690 -21.93 -37.25 2.56
N CYS A 691 -21.33 -38.23 1.88
CA CYS A 691 -20.78 -38.02 0.53
C CYS A 691 -21.88 -38.27 -0.52
N THR A 692 -21.97 -37.39 -1.51
CA THR A 692 -22.71 -37.63 -2.77
C THR A 692 -21.80 -37.23 -3.92
N GLU A 693 -21.27 -38.23 -4.62
CA GLU A 693 -20.51 -38.06 -5.85
C GLU A 693 -21.29 -38.59 -7.06
N ILE A 694 -21.16 -37.85 -8.16
CA ILE A 694 -21.07 -38.33 -9.55
C ILE A 694 -22.19 -39.24 -10.09
N MET A 695 -23.08 -38.65 -10.91
CA MET A 695 -23.46 -39.06 -12.28
C MET A 695 -24.43 -37.96 -12.83
N ASP A 696 -24.56 -37.65 -14.12
CA ASP A 696 -24.04 -38.34 -15.31
C ASP A 696 -23.97 -37.43 -16.58
N PHE A 697 -23.37 -38.00 -17.65
CA PHE A 697 -23.56 -37.78 -19.09
C PHE A 697 -23.29 -36.44 -19.83
N ALA A 698 -22.49 -36.59 -20.90
CA ALA A 698 -22.00 -35.59 -21.84
C ALA A 698 -22.99 -35.13 -22.95
N ARG A 699 -22.66 -33.99 -23.60
CA ARG A 699 -22.88 -33.76 -25.06
C ARG A 699 -21.93 -32.71 -25.68
N THR A 700 -20.90 -33.21 -26.37
CA THR A 700 -20.56 -32.95 -27.80
C THR A 700 -20.73 -31.53 -28.42
N SER A 701 -19.62 -30.82 -28.64
CA SER A 701 -19.11 -30.29 -29.95
C SER A 701 -17.85 -29.45 -29.69
N SER A 702 -16.67 -29.65 -30.29
CA SER A 702 -16.26 -30.02 -31.66
C SER A 702 -16.29 -28.87 -32.68
N VAL A 703 -15.25 -28.03 -32.67
CA VAL A 703 -14.64 -27.46 -33.89
C VAL A 703 -13.13 -27.54 -33.73
N TYR A 704 -12.44 -28.09 -34.73
CA TYR A 704 -10.98 -28.09 -34.81
C TYR A 704 -10.47 -26.71 -35.26
N ASN A 705 -9.33 -26.28 -34.70
CA ASN A 705 -8.20 -25.99 -35.58
C ASN A 705 -6.87 -26.11 -34.86
N CYS A 706 -5.99 -26.96 -35.41
CA CYS A 706 -4.59 -27.06 -34.98
C CYS A 706 -3.74 -26.54 -36.13
N LYS A 707 -2.81 -25.63 -35.84
CA LYS A 707 -1.67 -25.34 -36.72
C LYS A 707 -0.40 -25.33 -35.89
N CYS A 708 0.59 -26.04 -36.39
CA CYS A 708 1.89 -26.20 -35.76
C CYS A 708 2.81 -25.02 -36.05
N PHE A 709 3.95 -25.04 -35.36
CA PHE A 709 5.24 -24.47 -35.75
C PHE A 709 5.41 -24.19 -37.24
N GLU A 710 5.96 -23.02 -37.56
CA GLU A 710 7.04 -22.89 -38.53
C GLU A 710 7.94 -21.71 -38.12
N GLU A 711 9.21 -21.71 -38.53
CA GLU A 711 10.26 -20.83 -38.00
C GLU A 711 10.75 -19.76 -39.00
N SER A 712 11.33 -18.69 -38.45
CA SER A 712 12.39 -17.86 -39.07
C SER A 712 12.08 -16.87 -40.21
N CYS A 713 12.92 -15.83 -40.25
CA CYS A 713 13.24 -14.97 -41.40
C CYS A 713 12.16 -14.08 -42.03
N LYS A 714 11.81 -12.97 -41.35
CA LYS A 714 12.48 -11.68 -41.63
C LYS A 714 12.21 -10.61 -40.58
#